data_AF-A0A432H6V9-F1
#
_entry.id   AF-A0A432H6V9-F1
#
_cell.length_a   1.000
_cell.length_b   1.000
_cell.length_c   1.000
_cell.angle_alpha   90.00
_cell.angle_beta   90.00
_cell.angle_gamma   90.00
#
_symmetry.space_group_name_H-M   'P 1'
#
loop_
_entity.id
_entity.type
_entity.pdbx_description
1 polymer ?
#
loop_
_entity_poly.entity_id
_entity_poly.type
_entity_poly.pdbx_seq_one_letter_code
_entity_poly.pdbx_strand_id
1 'polypeptide(L)'
;MSATRTLALVGASTMILEILLARQLGTILGSALDGVALAVLVALAGFAIGQIISGTTRERRSLPSSWCRIALIGCIPAVIWVEFLLPEIVEGFSLVATVSGKIIVSLPLLCCSIPLGVAVTSAFRARSSEVIRRSSRGIAAIDLGSAFGAIVTPLLLLPMSGEAGTICFGLLLLGLASMPPADSEVTESEVVRSDRSVSKRATVTAFLVGCIAFSLQLGWVRVLGEVLGSSLLVFGIATGVSLLGASAGAMLMPELRQRLGASRYRRFAWSSWLISQGTSLLLICFSPYFYLGMVSWLGESPGASVAVSKSLMLLGILGVPGFCAGLIVPALLVDHGEVGRLDRGAGILQGAHLVGAMVGATLAAFWIIPQYGSLTLFILCGVGTVISGAPSLLQGSRGGAASSFLCGALLLSAAFQFWDQALLGAGVFQWSRSEIVAGTALANWRQREILTTVEGRLGTVQIERDHHQNTSYLRVGGRIEGSVAIDPSAASMADLPTEVMLGLLPSWVGPGQGSLFIIGLGGGTTVATAVDTWSGEIVVSEIEPAVKDVLLSPAGREAFPIEHGALLGREAPSIVIQDARAMLARDSRLWDGIVIQPSEPWLPWSAPLFAPDFHRLLKRRLAQDGVVVQWLQLYRIGIAEFAGILASFREALGPVQVWHPPGTGEVILVAGEPRVEGQDPSGSLARAWHRIGDSALLPTRPWLDDVAVARWLAQAGGGDLKRLQERLEHRLPLLGESGVDHSRNLLLSLEAARQSAEELPSK
;
A
#
# COMPACT_ATOMS: atom_id res chain seq x y z
N MET A 1 -25.56 -1.02 -27.51
CA MET A 1 -24.81 -0.06 -26.67
C MET A 1 -25.12 -0.18 -25.18
N SER A 2 -26.31 -0.67 -24.80
CA SER A 2 -26.73 -0.82 -23.39
C SER A 2 -25.79 -1.67 -22.52
N ALA A 3 -25.50 -2.92 -22.91
CA ALA A 3 -24.71 -3.84 -22.09
C ALA A 3 -23.26 -3.39 -21.87
N THR A 4 -22.60 -2.86 -22.91
CA THR A 4 -21.24 -2.31 -22.82
C THR A 4 -21.18 -1.11 -21.86
N ARG A 5 -22.18 -0.23 -21.91
CA ARG A 5 -22.31 0.88 -20.94
C ARG A 5 -22.50 0.35 -19.51
N THR A 6 -23.40 -0.61 -19.31
CA THR A 6 -23.62 -1.21 -17.98
C THR A 6 -22.34 -1.84 -17.44
N LEU A 7 -21.61 -2.61 -18.26
CA LEU A 7 -20.35 -3.23 -17.85
C LEU A 7 -19.27 -2.20 -17.47
N ALA A 8 -19.13 -1.11 -18.23
CA ALA A 8 -18.20 -0.04 -17.87
C ALA A 8 -18.57 0.68 -16.57
N LEU A 9 -19.86 0.98 -16.36
CA LEU A 9 -20.33 1.59 -15.13
C LEU A 9 -20.17 0.66 -13.92
N VAL A 10 -20.46 -0.63 -14.09
CA VAL A 10 -20.23 -1.66 -13.06
C VAL A 10 -18.75 -1.78 -12.74
N GLY A 11 -17.86 -1.86 -13.73
CA GLY A 11 -16.41 -1.92 -13.51
C GLY A 11 -15.90 -0.70 -12.73
N ALA A 12 -16.29 0.51 -13.15
CA ALA A 12 -15.90 1.74 -12.47
C ALA A 12 -16.41 1.81 -11.02
N SER A 13 -17.70 1.56 -10.83
CA SER A 13 -18.32 1.56 -9.50
C SER A 13 -17.67 0.53 -8.57
N THR A 14 -17.46 -0.69 -9.08
CA THR A 14 -16.87 -1.79 -8.30
C THR A 14 -15.48 -1.42 -7.83
N MET A 15 -14.61 -0.96 -8.73
CA MET A 15 -13.23 -0.61 -8.37
C MET A 15 -13.18 0.55 -7.38
N ILE A 16 -14.03 1.57 -7.53
CA ILE A 16 -14.12 2.69 -6.58
C ILE A 16 -14.50 2.19 -5.18
N LEU A 17 -15.57 1.40 -5.10
CA LEU A 17 -16.08 0.88 -3.83
C LEU A 17 -15.11 -0.13 -3.20
N GLU A 18 -14.44 -0.94 -4.00
CA GLU A 18 -13.45 -1.93 -3.56
C GLU A 18 -12.22 -1.27 -2.93
N ILE A 19 -11.68 -0.22 -3.56
CA ILE A 19 -10.53 0.53 -3.02
C ILE A 19 -10.88 1.16 -1.66
N LEU A 20 -12.08 1.76 -1.56
CA LEU A 20 -12.57 2.34 -0.30
C LEU A 20 -12.76 1.29 0.78
N LEU A 21 -13.43 0.19 0.44
CA LEU A 21 -13.70 -0.89 1.38
C LEU A 21 -12.42 -1.54 1.89
N ALA A 22 -11.45 -1.76 1.01
CA ALA A 22 -10.17 -2.35 1.38
C ALA A 22 -9.42 -1.46 2.36
N ARG A 23 -9.45 -0.15 2.14
CA ARG A 23 -8.90 0.84 3.05
C ARG A 23 -9.61 0.85 4.41
N GLN A 24 -10.94 0.94 4.43
CA GLN A 24 -11.72 0.98 5.68
C GLN A 24 -11.52 -0.29 6.51
N LEU A 25 -11.49 -1.47 5.87
CA LEU A 25 -11.18 -2.72 6.56
C LEU A 25 -9.71 -2.82 7.00
N GLY A 26 -8.77 -2.22 6.26
CA GLY A 26 -7.40 -2.04 6.71
C GLY A 26 -7.32 -1.21 8.00
N THR A 27 -8.11 -0.14 8.06
CA THR A 27 -8.26 0.68 9.28
C THR A 27 -8.94 -0.12 10.38
N ILE A 28 -10.06 -0.81 10.15
CA ILE A 28 -10.79 -1.45 11.26
C ILE A 28 -10.09 -2.73 11.76
N LEU A 29 -9.55 -3.56 10.87
CA LEU A 29 -9.04 -4.91 11.22
C LEU A 29 -7.56 -4.95 11.65
N GLY A 30 -6.88 -3.80 11.69
CA GLY A 30 -5.60 -3.65 12.38
C GLY A 30 -4.42 -4.40 11.74
N SER A 31 -4.34 -4.36 10.42
CA SER A 31 -3.10 -4.56 9.67
C SER A 31 -3.44 -4.17 8.23
N ALA A 32 -2.84 -3.09 7.73
CA ALA A 32 -3.16 -2.57 6.40
C ALA A 32 -3.10 -3.67 5.33
N LEU A 33 -2.20 -4.65 5.48
CA LEU A 33 -2.05 -5.75 4.52
C LEU A 33 -3.10 -6.87 4.67
N ASP A 34 -3.45 -7.32 5.88
CA ASP A 34 -4.44 -8.41 6.01
C ASP A 34 -5.87 -7.90 5.87
N GLY A 35 -6.15 -6.68 6.34
CA GLY A 35 -7.47 -6.05 6.20
C GLY A 35 -7.79 -5.73 4.74
N VAL A 36 -6.85 -5.09 4.01
CA VAL A 36 -6.98 -4.80 2.57
C VAL A 36 -7.05 -6.09 1.75
N ALA A 37 -6.14 -7.04 1.99
CA ALA A 37 -6.13 -8.30 1.25
C ALA A 37 -7.43 -9.07 1.46
N LEU A 38 -7.93 -9.15 2.70
CA LEU A 38 -9.17 -9.83 2.99
C LEU A 38 -10.38 -9.16 2.34
N ALA A 39 -10.47 -7.83 2.40
CA ALA A 39 -11.55 -7.06 1.78
C ALA A 39 -11.66 -7.33 0.27
N VAL A 40 -10.52 -7.24 -0.41
CA VAL A 40 -10.38 -7.53 -1.84
C VAL A 40 -10.76 -9.00 -2.12
N LEU A 41 -10.24 -9.94 -1.33
CA LEU A 41 -10.54 -11.37 -1.50
C LEU A 41 -12.04 -11.67 -1.33
N VAL A 42 -12.72 -11.06 -0.35
CA VAL A 42 -14.15 -11.28 -0.12
C VAL A 42 -15.00 -10.64 -1.23
N ALA A 43 -14.63 -9.44 -1.68
CA ALA A 43 -15.31 -8.79 -2.80
C ALA A 43 -15.17 -9.63 -4.10
N LEU A 44 -13.96 -10.07 -4.42
CA LEU A 44 -13.69 -10.94 -5.57
C LEU A 44 -14.39 -12.30 -5.43
N ALA A 45 -14.46 -12.87 -4.22
CA ALA A 45 -15.19 -14.11 -3.95
C ALA A 45 -16.68 -13.96 -4.29
N GLY A 46 -17.31 -12.88 -3.81
CA GLY A 46 -18.71 -12.61 -4.12
C GLY A 46 -18.96 -12.46 -5.63
N PHE A 47 -18.09 -11.70 -6.32
CA PHE A 47 -18.14 -11.58 -7.78
C PHE A 47 -18.04 -12.94 -8.48
N ALA A 48 -17.05 -13.77 -8.10
CA ALA A 48 -16.85 -15.09 -8.68
C ALA A 48 -18.05 -16.02 -8.44
N ILE A 49 -18.57 -16.04 -7.21
CA ILE A 49 -19.76 -16.81 -6.83
C ILE A 49 -20.96 -16.38 -7.68
N GLY A 50 -21.23 -15.07 -7.76
CA GLY A 50 -22.32 -14.53 -8.58
C GLY A 50 -22.19 -14.90 -10.06
N GLN A 51 -20.98 -14.83 -10.61
CA GLN A 51 -20.72 -15.20 -12.00
C GLN A 51 -20.95 -16.69 -12.27
N ILE A 52 -20.43 -17.57 -11.42
CA ILE A 52 -20.55 -19.03 -11.56
C ILE A 52 -22.01 -19.47 -11.37
N ILE A 53 -22.71 -18.93 -10.37
CA ILE A 53 -24.13 -19.23 -10.13
C ILE A 53 -24.95 -18.81 -11.34
N SER A 54 -24.76 -17.58 -11.84
CA SER A 54 -25.49 -17.09 -13.01
C SER A 54 -25.18 -17.89 -14.28
N GLY A 55 -23.95 -18.39 -14.43
CA GLY A 55 -23.55 -19.19 -15.59
C GLY A 55 -24.08 -20.63 -15.55
N THR A 56 -24.39 -21.16 -14.36
CA THR A 56 -24.87 -22.54 -14.17
C THR A 56 -26.39 -22.64 -14.05
N THR A 57 -27.06 -21.57 -13.59
CA THR A 57 -28.51 -21.53 -13.46
C THR A 57 -29.23 -21.20 -14.77
N ARG A 58 -30.48 -21.66 -14.88
CA ARG A 58 -31.34 -21.48 -16.06
C ARG A 58 -32.10 -20.15 -16.07
N GLU A 59 -31.72 -19.20 -15.24
CA GLU A 59 -32.44 -17.92 -15.15
C GLU A 59 -32.20 -17.09 -16.42
N ARG A 60 -33.24 -16.97 -17.25
CA ARG A 60 -33.16 -16.43 -18.61
C ARG A 60 -33.73 -15.03 -18.77
N ARG A 61 -34.48 -14.52 -17.78
CA ARG A 61 -35.35 -13.35 -17.96
C ARG A 61 -34.90 -12.06 -17.25
N SER A 62 -33.94 -12.13 -16.33
CA SER A 62 -33.50 -10.96 -15.56
C SER A 62 -32.55 -10.05 -16.38
N LEU A 63 -32.81 -8.75 -16.43
CA LEU A 63 -31.89 -7.78 -17.02
C LEU A 63 -30.67 -7.55 -16.10
N PRO A 64 -29.49 -7.22 -16.66
CA PRO A 64 -28.31 -6.83 -15.87
C PRO A 64 -28.59 -5.66 -14.91
N SER A 65 -29.41 -4.70 -15.36
CA SER A 65 -29.85 -3.55 -14.56
C SER A 65 -30.68 -3.95 -13.34
N SER A 66 -31.46 -5.05 -13.39
CA SER A 66 -32.18 -5.56 -12.22
C SER A 66 -31.22 -6.08 -11.16
N TRP A 67 -30.16 -6.77 -11.55
CA TRP A 67 -29.14 -7.24 -10.62
C TRP A 67 -28.28 -6.10 -10.07
N CYS A 68 -28.05 -5.04 -10.86
CA CYS A 68 -27.43 -3.81 -10.36
C CYS A 68 -28.31 -3.14 -9.29
N ARG A 69 -29.65 -3.14 -9.44
CA ARG A 69 -30.57 -2.65 -8.39
C ARG A 69 -30.46 -3.46 -7.11
N ILE A 70 -30.41 -4.79 -7.22
CA ILE A 70 -30.23 -5.68 -6.07
C ILE A 70 -28.88 -5.42 -5.38
N ALA A 71 -27.80 -5.26 -6.16
CA ALA A 71 -26.49 -4.88 -5.64
C ALA A 71 -26.53 -3.55 -4.89
N LEU A 72 -27.20 -2.54 -5.45
CA LEU A 72 -27.33 -1.21 -4.84
C LEU A 72 -28.07 -1.27 -3.50
N ILE A 73 -29.15 -2.06 -3.42
CA ILE A 73 -29.83 -2.33 -2.14
C ILE A 73 -28.89 -3.06 -1.17
N GLY A 74 -28.11 -4.03 -1.67
CA GLY A 74 -27.11 -4.76 -0.90
C GLY A 74 -25.94 -3.91 -0.39
N CYS A 75 -25.66 -2.76 -1.01
CA CYS A 75 -24.66 -1.81 -0.50
C CYS A 75 -25.11 -1.13 0.80
N ILE A 76 -26.41 -0.96 1.04
CA ILE A 76 -26.93 -0.32 2.26
C ILE A 76 -26.52 -1.09 3.53
N PRO A 77 -26.84 -2.40 3.69
CA PRO A 77 -26.41 -3.15 4.86
C PRO A 77 -24.89 -3.30 4.93
N ALA A 78 -24.18 -3.33 3.80
CA ALA A 78 -22.72 -3.39 3.78
C ALA A 78 -22.09 -2.11 4.36
N VAL A 79 -22.57 -0.93 3.95
CA VAL A 79 -22.12 0.36 4.50
C VAL A 79 -22.48 0.47 5.98
N ILE A 80 -23.72 0.12 6.36
CA ILE A 80 -24.13 0.13 7.78
C ILE A 80 -23.23 -0.79 8.62
N TRP A 81 -22.91 -1.96 8.08
CA TRP A 81 -22.05 -2.93 8.74
C TRP A 81 -20.63 -2.40 8.93
N VAL A 82 -19.98 -1.92 7.87
CA VAL A 82 -18.57 -1.50 7.92
C VAL A 82 -18.39 -0.21 8.71
N GLU A 83 -19.26 0.79 8.52
CA GLU A 83 -19.09 2.12 9.11
C GLU A 83 -19.52 2.19 10.58
N PHE A 84 -20.59 1.48 10.96
CA PHE A 84 -21.22 1.66 12.27
C PHE A 84 -21.11 0.43 13.17
N LEU A 85 -21.31 -0.77 12.63
CA LEU A 85 -21.39 -1.98 13.47
C LEU A 85 -20.04 -2.65 13.70
N LEU A 86 -19.20 -2.71 12.66
CA LEU A 86 -17.92 -3.39 12.71
C LEU A 86 -16.93 -2.74 13.69
N PRO A 87 -16.77 -1.41 13.76
CA PRO A 87 -15.85 -0.77 14.71
C PRO A 87 -16.19 -1.11 16.17
N GLU A 88 -17.47 -1.05 16.52
CA GLU A 88 -17.99 -1.39 17.86
C GLU A 88 -17.74 -2.86 18.23
N ILE A 89 -17.91 -3.77 17.26
CA ILE A 89 -17.63 -5.20 17.46
C ILE A 89 -16.13 -5.43 17.66
N VAL A 90 -15.28 -4.75 16.89
CA VAL A 90 -13.82 -4.92 16.96
C VAL A 90 -13.24 -4.43 18.29
N GLU A 91 -13.77 -3.34 18.86
CA GLU A 91 -13.36 -2.86 20.20
C GLU A 91 -13.72 -3.86 21.32
N GLY A 92 -14.67 -4.78 21.10
CA GLY A 92 -15.18 -5.68 22.14
C GLY A 92 -14.95 -7.20 21.96
N PHE A 93 -14.55 -7.67 20.76
CA PHE A 93 -14.50 -9.12 20.45
C PHE A 93 -13.14 -9.64 19.98
N SER A 94 -12.63 -10.66 20.69
CA SER A 94 -11.41 -11.39 20.32
C SER A 94 -11.53 -12.23 19.03
N LEU A 95 -12.75 -12.46 18.53
CA LEU A 95 -12.99 -13.25 17.30
C LEU A 95 -12.19 -12.68 16.11
N VAL A 96 -12.12 -11.35 16.00
CA VAL A 96 -11.44 -10.62 14.91
C VAL A 96 -9.91 -10.71 14.99
N ALA A 97 -9.36 -11.34 16.04
CA ALA A 97 -7.94 -11.67 16.12
C ALA A 97 -7.54 -12.83 15.21
N THR A 98 -8.49 -13.69 14.84
CA THR A 98 -8.22 -14.83 13.96
C THR A 98 -8.56 -14.49 12.51
N VAL A 99 -7.84 -15.10 11.56
CA VAL A 99 -8.17 -15.01 10.13
C VAL A 99 -9.63 -15.43 9.88
N SER A 100 -10.08 -16.50 10.54
CA SER A 100 -11.45 -17.00 10.46
C SER A 100 -12.48 -15.96 10.93
N GLY A 101 -12.23 -15.29 12.05
CA GLY A 101 -13.13 -14.24 12.53
C GLY A 101 -13.14 -13.02 11.62
N LYS A 102 -11.99 -12.60 11.08
CA LYS A 102 -11.91 -11.55 10.06
C LYS A 102 -12.74 -11.91 8.82
N ILE A 103 -12.68 -13.17 8.35
CA ILE A 103 -13.50 -13.66 7.24
C ILE A 103 -14.99 -13.56 7.57
N ILE A 104 -15.40 -14.04 8.75
CA ILE A 104 -16.80 -14.04 9.20
C ILE A 104 -17.37 -12.62 9.21
N VAL A 105 -16.64 -11.66 9.81
CA VAL A 105 -17.11 -10.27 9.86
C VAL A 105 -17.09 -9.59 8.49
N SER A 106 -16.41 -10.15 7.49
CA SER A 106 -16.44 -9.65 6.11
C SER A 106 -17.59 -10.23 5.28
N LEU A 107 -18.26 -11.32 5.72
CA LEU A 107 -19.33 -11.97 4.95
C LEU A 107 -20.50 -11.07 4.53
N PRO A 108 -20.95 -10.07 5.31
CA PRO A 108 -22.01 -9.15 4.88
C PRO A 108 -21.68 -8.39 3.57
N LEU A 109 -20.40 -8.25 3.21
CA LEU A 109 -19.96 -7.66 1.94
C LEU A 109 -20.33 -8.49 0.71
N LEU A 110 -20.71 -9.76 0.91
CA LEU A 110 -21.21 -10.63 -0.15
C LEU A 110 -22.59 -10.18 -0.66
N CYS A 111 -23.35 -9.42 0.13
CA CYS A 111 -24.69 -8.95 -0.23
C CYS A 111 -24.71 -8.02 -1.46
N CYS A 112 -23.63 -7.26 -1.69
CA CYS A 112 -23.52 -6.41 -2.89
C CYS A 112 -22.71 -7.09 -4.01
N SER A 113 -21.64 -7.81 -3.68
CA SER A 113 -20.71 -8.39 -4.67
C SER A 113 -21.27 -9.59 -5.43
N ILE A 114 -22.09 -10.45 -4.80
CA ILE A 114 -22.76 -11.58 -5.49
C ILE A 114 -23.71 -11.07 -6.58
N PRO A 115 -24.67 -10.16 -6.29
CA PRO A 115 -25.53 -9.59 -7.33
C PRO A 115 -24.76 -8.90 -8.47
N LEU A 116 -23.64 -8.23 -8.18
CA LEU A 116 -22.78 -7.64 -9.23
C LEU A 116 -22.17 -8.71 -10.15
N GLY A 117 -21.71 -9.83 -9.59
CA GLY A 117 -21.22 -10.97 -10.39
C GLY A 117 -22.30 -11.53 -11.33
N VAL A 118 -23.54 -11.60 -10.87
CA VAL A 118 -24.70 -11.99 -11.69
C VAL A 118 -25.00 -10.93 -12.77
N ALA A 119 -24.94 -9.64 -12.42
CA ALA A 119 -25.14 -8.54 -13.36
C ALA A 119 -24.13 -8.60 -14.52
N VAL A 120 -22.84 -8.83 -14.22
CA VAL A 120 -21.78 -8.99 -15.25
C VAL A 120 -22.11 -10.15 -16.18
N THR A 121 -22.40 -11.33 -15.63
CA THR A 121 -22.67 -12.54 -16.44
C THR A 121 -23.90 -12.37 -17.33
N SER A 122 -24.97 -11.78 -16.81
CA SER A 122 -26.19 -11.51 -17.58
C SER A 122 -25.98 -10.50 -18.71
N ALA A 123 -25.00 -9.59 -18.61
CA ALA A 123 -24.66 -8.63 -19.66
C ALA A 123 -23.95 -9.27 -20.87
N PHE A 124 -23.38 -10.47 -20.69
CA PHE A 124 -22.78 -11.28 -21.75
C PHE A 124 -23.80 -12.11 -22.55
N ARG A 125 -25.09 -12.05 -22.23
CA ARG A 125 -26.13 -12.62 -23.10
C ARG A 125 -26.10 -11.97 -24.48
N ALA A 126 -26.04 -12.81 -25.51
CA ALA A 126 -25.86 -12.37 -26.89
C ALA A 126 -26.46 -13.38 -27.88
N ARG A 127 -26.81 -12.88 -29.06
CA ARG A 127 -27.14 -13.71 -30.23
C ARG A 127 -25.87 -14.32 -30.82
N SER A 128 -26.02 -15.38 -31.61
CA SER A 128 -24.93 -16.11 -32.25
C SER A 128 -24.02 -15.19 -33.10
N SER A 129 -24.62 -14.24 -33.81
CA SER A 129 -23.91 -13.25 -34.63
C SER A 129 -23.14 -12.19 -33.83
N GLU A 130 -23.42 -12.07 -32.53
CA GLU A 130 -22.83 -11.06 -31.66
C GLU A 130 -21.73 -11.61 -30.76
N VAL A 131 -21.49 -12.93 -30.75
CA VAL A 131 -20.56 -13.60 -29.82
C VAL A 131 -19.20 -12.93 -29.78
N ILE A 132 -18.56 -12.74 -30.95
CA ILE A 132 -17.22 -12.13 -31.03
C ILE A 132 -17.24 -10.70 -30.46
N ARG A 133 -18.21 -9.89 -30.90
CA ARG A 133 -18.34 -8.49 -30.51
C ARG A 133 -18.66 -8.34 -29.02
N ARG A 134 -19.50 -9.22 -28.45
CA ARG A 134 -19.90 -9.17 -27.04
C ARG A 134 -18.76 -9.63 -26.14
N SER A 135 -18.04 -10.68 -26.50
CA SER A 135 -16.87 -11.15 -25.75
C SER A 135 -15.78 -10.07 -25.69
N SER A 136 -15.41 -9.48 -26.84
CA SER A 136 -14.36 -8.46 -26.91
C SER A 136 -14.77 -7.14 -26.23
N ARG A 137 -15.86 -6.52 -26.68
CA ARG A 137 -16.30 -5.22 -26.17
C ARG A 137 -16.85 -5.29 -24.75
N GLY A 138 -17.37 -6.46 -24.33
CA GLY A 138 -17.84 -6.67 -22.96
C GLY A 138 -16.69 -6.66 -21.97
N ILE A 139 -15.65 -7.46 -22.22
CA ILE A 139 -14.44 -7.48 -21.38
C ILE A 139 -13.74 -6.12 -21.43
N ALA A 140 -13.56 -5.55 -22.62
CA ALA A 140 -12.92 -4.25 -22.75
C ALA A 140 -13.64 -3.15 -21.95
N ALA A 141 -14.98 -3.17 -21.90
CA ALA A 141 -15.75 -2.18 -21.18
C ALA A 141 -15.63 -2.32 -19.67
N ILE A 142 -15.71 -3.54 -19.12
CA ILE A 142 -15.53 -3.75 -17.67
C ILE A 142 -14.12 -3.36 -17.25
N ASP A 143 -13.09 -3.77 -17.99
CA ASP A 143 -11.69 -3.44 -17.69
C ASP A 143 -11.42 -1.93 -17.81
N LEU A 144 -11.98 -1.26 -18.81
CA LEU A 144 -11.87 0.19 -18.97
C LEU A 144 -12.56 0.96 -17.83
N GLY A 145 -13.74 0.47 -17.42
CA GLY A 145 -14.46 1.00 -16.27
C GLY A 145 -13.64 0.83 -14.98
N SER A 146 -13.16 -0.37 -14.72
CA SER A 146 -12.31 -0.67 -13.57
C SER A 146 -11.01 0.15 -13.59
N ALA A 147 -10.39 0.33 -14.75
CA ALA A 147 -9.22 1.19 -14.90
C ALA A 147 -9.51 2.65 -14.53
N PHE A 148 -10.65 3.18 -14.99
CA PHE A 148 -11.11 4.52 -14.61
C PHE A 148 -11.27 4.61 -13.10
N GLY A 149 -11.94 3.65 -12.46
CA GLY A 149 -12.11 3.62 -11.01
C GLY A 149 -10.77 3.56 -10.26
N ALA A 150 -9.82 2.74 -10.72
CA ALA A 150 -8.51 2.56 -10.09
C ALA A 150 -7.65 3.83 -10.14
N ILE A 151 -7.73 4.59 -11.23
CA ILE A 151 -6.95 5.82 -11.44
C ILE A 151 -7.61 7.02 -10.76
N VAL A 152 -8.92 7.20 -10.97
CA VAL A 152 -9.66 8.40 -10.55
C VAL A 152 -9.89 8.42 -9.03
N THR A 153 -9.98 7.27 -8.38
CA THR A 153 -10.17 7.18 -6.92
C THR A 153 -9.04 7.85 -6.13
N PRO A 154 -7.76 7.41 -6.23
CA PRO A 154 -6.66 8.02 -5.48
C PRO A 154 -6.25 9.39 -6.02
N LEU A 155 -6.45 9.68 -7.33
CA LEU A 155 -6.00 10.95 -7.92
C LEU A 155 -6.98 12.11 -7.72
N LEU A 156 -8.29 11.84 -7.72
CA LEU A 156 -9.31 12.89 -7.79
C LEU A 156 -10.39 12.73 -6.72
N LEU A 157 -11.04 11.56 -6.62
CA LEU A 157 -12.21 11.40 -5.76
C LEU A 157 -11.84 11.54 -4.27
N LEU A 158 -10.84 10.80 -3.81
CA LEU A 158 -10.41 10.87 -2.40
C LEU A 158 -9.89 12.26 -2.01
N PRO A 159 -8.96 12.89 -2.76
CA PRO A 159 -8.43 14.21 -2.40
C PRO A 159 -9.47 15.34 -2.44
N MET A 160 -10.38 15.31 -3.42
CA MET A 160 -11.33 16.40 -3.65
C MET A 160 -12.63 16.24 -2.85
N SER A 161 -13.12 15.01 -2.71
CA SER A 161 -14.46 14.72 -2.16
C SER A 161 -14.47 13.87 -0.88
N GLY A 162 -13.29 13.42 -0.41
CA GLY A 162 -13.17 12.56 0.76
C GLY A 162 -13.76 11.17 0.55
N GLU A 163 -13.84 10.37 1.61
CA GLU A 163 -14.42 9.03 1.55
C GLU A 163 -15.90 9.05 1.18
N ALA A 164 -16.69 9.87 1.88
CA ALA A 164 -18.15 9.95 1.68
C ALA A 164 -18.51 10.36 0.25
N GLY A 165 -17.83 11.36 -0.31
CA GLY A 165 -18.04 11.79 -1.70
C GLY A 165 -17.66 10.69 -2.71
N THR A 166 -16.60 9.95 -2.42
CA THR A 166 -16.16 8.82 -3.24
C THR A 166 -17.17 7.65 -3.20
N ILE A 167 -17.71 7.32 -2.03
CA ILE A 167 -18.79 6.33 -1.87
C ILE A 167 -20.02 6.77 -2.67
N CYS A 168 -20.46 8.02 -2.50
CA CYS A 168 -21.62 8.56 -3.24
C CYS A 168 -21.42 8.49 -4.75
N PHE A 169 -20.22 8.79 -5.24
CA PHE A 169 -19.90 8.69 -6.66
C PHE A 169 -19.92 7.23 -7.16
N GLY A 170 -19.34 6.29 -6.39
CA GLY A 170 -19.42 4.86 -6.68
C GLY A 170 -20.86 4.34 -6.75
N LEU A 171 -21.70 4.73 -5.78
CA LEU A 171 -23.13 4.38 -5.74
C LEU A 171 -23.93 5.05 -6.87
N LEU A 172 -23.58 6.28 -7.25
CA LEU A 172 -24.19 6.98 -8.38
C LEU A 172 -23.94 6.21 -9.69
N LEU A 173 -22.70 5.78 -9.94
CA LEU A 173 -22.38 4.96 -11.12
C LEU A 173 -23.15 3.63 -11.13
N LEU A 174 -23.30 2.98 -9.97
CA LEU A 174 -24.12 1.78 -9.84
C LEU A 174 -25.61 2.06 -10.05
N GLY A 175 -26.12 3.20 -9.58
CA GLY A 175 -27.47 3.67 -9.82
C GLY A 175 -27.73 3.92 -11.31
N LEU A 176 -26.77 4.52 -12.03
CA LEU A 176 -26.82 4.69 -13.48
C LEU A 176 -26.78 3.34 -14.23
N ALA A 177 -26.01 2.36 -13.73
CA ALA A 177 -25.99 1.00 -14.28
C ALA A 177 -27.33 0.25 -14.07
N SER A 178 -28.05 0.63 -13.02
CA SER A 178 -29.35 0.07 -12.61
C SER A 178 -30.54 0.60 -13.42
N MET A 179 -30.34 1.65 -14.21
CA MET A 179 -31.37 2.21 -15.10
C MET A 179 -31.43 1.40 -16.40
N PRO A 180 -32.57 0.77 -16.74
CA PRO A 180 -32.72 0.09 -18.01
C PRO A 180 -32.72 1.14 -19.15
N PRO A 181 -31.97 0.94 -20.23
CA PRO A 181 -32.15 1.72 -21.46
C PRO A 181 -33.60 1.67 -21.94
N ALA A 182 -34.09 2.76 -22.55
CA ALA A 182 -35.48 2.91 -22.98
C ALA A 182 -36.00 1.75 -23.87
N ASP A 183 -35.14 1.17 -24.71
CA ASP A 183 -35.46 0.07 -25.64
C ASP A 183 -34.85 -1.28 -25.23
N SER A 184 -34.78 -1.58 -23.93
CA SER A 184 -34.15 -2.81 -23.44
C SER A 184 -35.03 -4.04 -23.60
N GLU A 185 -34.97 -4.69 -24.77
CA GLU A 185 -35.47 -6.06 -24.87
C GLU A 185 -34.54 -7.06 -24.17
N VAL A 186 -35.12 -8.03 -23.46
CA VAL A 186 -34.38 -9.13 -22.86
C VAL A 186 -33.79 -9.97 -23.99
N THR A 187 -32.49 -9.78 -24.25
CA THR A 187 -31.76 -10.64 -25.19
C THR A 187 -31.49 -11.98 -24.51
N GLU A 188 -32.23 -13.03 -24.87
CA GLU A 188 -31.86 -14.39 -24.49
C GLU A 188 -30.56 -14.80 -25.20
N SER A 189 -29.68 -15.52 -24.51
CA SER A 189 -28.50 -16.07 -25.17
C SER A 189 -28.93 -17.19 -26.11
N GLU A 190 -28.69 -16.99 -27.41
CA GLU A 190 -28.94 -18.05 -28.39
C GLU A 190 -27.97 -19.21 -28.18
N VAL A 191 -28.46 -20.43 -28.38
CA VAL A 191 -27.63 -21.63 -28.44
C VAL A 191 -27.19 -21.80 -29.89
N VAL A 192 -25.89 -21.65 -30.17
CA VAL A 192 -25.37 -21.70 -31.56
C VAL A 192 -25.45 -23.11 -32.15
N ARG A 193 -25.12 -24.15 -31.35
CA ARG A 193 -25.14 -25.56 -31.79
C ARG A 193 -25.74 -26.50 -30.75
N SER A 194 -25.30 -26.38 -29.49
CA SER A 194 -25.74 -27.24 -28.37
C SER A 194 -25.41 -26.55 -27.05
N ASP A 195 -26.21 -26.73 -25.98
CA ASP A 195 -25.89 -26.19 -24.63
C ASP A 195 -24.77 -27.02 -23.96
N ARG A 196 -23.59 -27.04 -24.61
CA ARG A 196 -22.41 -27.75 -24.16
C ARG A 196 -21.93 -27.18 -22.82
N SER A 197 -21.43 -28.06 -21.97
CA SER A 197 -20.68 -27.65 -20.80
C SER A 197 -19.41 -26.91 -21.21
N VAL A 198 -18.98 -25.97 -20.37
CA VAL A 198 -17.69 -25.29 -20.54
C VAL A 198 -16.58 -26.33 -20.39
N SER A 199 -15.59 -26.26 -21.28
CA SER A 199 -14.46 -27.20 -21.27
C SER A 199 -13.67 -27.08 -19.97
N LYS A 200 -13.46 -28.22 -19.28
CA LYS A 200 -12.61 -28.27 -18.07
C LYS A 200 -11.22 -27.67 -18.33
N ARG A 201 -10.65 -27.90 -19.51
CA ARG A 201 -9.35 -27.32 -19.91
C ARG A 201 -9.42 -25.80 -19.97
N ALA A 202 -10.48 -25.23 -20.58
CA ALA A 202 -10.65 -23.78 -20.66
C ALA A 202 -10.85 -23.15 -19.28
N THR A 203 -11.58 -23.82 -18.38
CA THR A 203 -11.75 -23.39 -16.99
C THR A 203 -10.42 -23.38 -16.23
N VAL A 204 -9.62 -24.43 -16.33
CA VAL A 204 -8.28 -24.48 -15.72
C VAL A 204 -7.36 -23.41 -16.32
N THR A 205 -7.40 -23.21 -17.63
CA THR A 205 -6.63 -22.14 -18.28
C THR A 205 -7.05 -20.76 -17.76
N ALA A 206 -8.34 -20.47 -17.66
CA ALA A 206 -8.82 -19.20 -17.13
C ALA A 206 -8.39 -18.98 -15.67
N PHE A 207 -8.47 -20.02 -14.84
CA PHE A 207 -7.96 -20.00 -13.47
C PHE A 207 -6.45 -19.70 -13.41
N LEU A 208 -5.63 -20.37 -14.23
CA LEU A 208 -4.19 -20.13 -14.25
C LEU A 208 -3.84 -18.74 -14.77
N VAL A 209 -4.54 -18.23 -15.79
CA VAL A 209 -4.36 -16.84 -16.27
C VAL A 209 -4.63 -15.85 -15.14
N GLY A 210 -5.70 -16.05 -14.37
CA GLY A 210 -6.03 -15.18 -13.23
C GLY A 210 -4.99 -15.24 -12.14
N CYS A 211 -4.54 -16.45 -11.79
CA CYS A 211 -3.49 -16.67 -10.80
C CYS A 211 -2.18 -15.94 -11.18
N ILE A 212 -1.73 -16.11 -12.43
CA ILE A 212 -0.52 -15.47 -12.94
C ILE A 212 -0.69 -13.94 -13.03
N ALA A 213 -1.78 -13.46 -13.63
CA ALA A 213 -2.00 -12.02 -13.84
C ALA A 213 -2.02 -11.24 -12.52
N PHE A 214 -2.70 -11.77 -11.50
CA PHE A 214 -2.79 -11.09 -10.21
C PHE A 214 -1.52 -11.24 -9.35
N SER A 215 -0.80 -12.36 -9.48
CA SER A 215 0.53 -12.54 -8.90
C SER A 215 1.53 -11.52 -9.45
N LEU A 216 1.55 -11.36 -10.78
CA LEU A 216 2.37 -10.33 -11.45
C LEU A 216 2.00 -8.93 -10.98
N GLN A 217 0.70 -8.63 -10.89
CA GLN A 217 0.22 -7.34 -10.40
C GLN A 217 0.77 -7.00 -9.01
N LEU A 218 0.77 -7.97 -8.08
CA LEU A 218 1.31 -7.75 -6.74
C LEU A 218 2.84 -7.57 -6.75
N GLY A 219 3.56 -8.40 -7.50
CA GLY A 219 5.02 -8.27 -7.65
C GLY A 219 5.42 -6.92 -8.24
N TRP A 220 4.67 -6.44 -9.24
CA TRP A 220 4.89 -5.12 -9.85
C TRP A 220 4.71 -3.99 -8.85
N VAL A 221 3.59 -3.97 -8.13
CA VAL A 221 3.32 -2.96 -7.10
C VAL A 221 4.38 -2.98 -6.01
N ARG A 222 4.79 -4.16 -5.57
CA ARG A 222 5.82 -4.35 -4.53
C ARG A 222 7.14 -3.70 -4.93
N VAL A 223 7.71 -4.12 -6.07
CA VAL A 223 9.06 -3.71 -6.49
C VAL A 223 9.08 -2.26 -7.00
N LEU A 224 8.10 -1.88 -7.83
CA LEU A 224 8.06 -0.51 -8.37
C LEU A 224 7.66 0.51 -7.30
N GLY A 225 6.95 0.09 -6.25
CA GLY A 225 6.67 0.93 -5.09
C GLY A 225 7.94 1.39 -4.37
N GLU A 226 8.96 0.52 -4.27
CA GLU A 226 10.24 0.85 -3.64
C GLU A 226 11.11 1.78 -4.51
N VAL A 227 10.95 1.70 -5.83
CA VAL A 227 11.69 2.56 -6.77
C VAL A 227 11.02 3.93 -6.93
N LEU A 228 9.69 3.97 -7.04
CA LEU A 228 8.92 5.18 -7.36
C LEU A 228 8.47 5.97 -6.15
N GLY A 229 8.62 5.42 -4.94
CA GLY A 229 8.04 5.93 -3.71
C GLY A 229 6.62 5.40 -3.54
N SER A 230 6.44 4.52 -2.55
CA SER A 230 5.19 3.82 -2.30
C SER A 230 4.09 4.80 -1.86
N SER A 231 3.05 4.90 -2.68
CA SER A 231 1.85 5.70 -2.39
C SER A 231 0.60 4.98 -2.91
N LEU A 232 -0.57 5.33 -2.34
CA LEU A 232 -1.88 4.91 -2.87
C LEU A 232 -2.03 5.24 -4.37
N LEU A 233 -1.35 6.30 -4.82
CA LEU A 233 -1.31 6.75 -6.20
C LEU A 233 -0.58 5.73 -7.09
N VAL A 234 0.62 5.28 -6.72
CA VAL A 234 1.37 4.29 -7.52
C VAL A 234 0.58 2.98 -7.65
N PHE A 235 -0.07 2.52 -6.56
CA PHE A 235 -0.93 1.34 -6.59
C PHE A 235 -2.11 1.49 -7.56
N GLY A 236 -2.86 2.60 -7.46
CA GLY A 236 -4.02 2.85 -8.31
C GLY A 236 -3.67 3.03 -9.79
N ILE A 237 -2.59 3.78 -10.08
CA ILE A 237 -2.09 3.96 -11.45
C ILE A 237 -1.59 2.64 -12.02
N ALA A 238 -0.79 1.87 -11.28
CA ALA A 238 -0.29 0.58 -11.73
C ALA A 238 -1.45 -0.38 -12.10
N THR A 239 -2.46 -0.47 -11.23
CA THR A 239 -3.65 -1.29 -11.47
C THR A 239 -4.44 -0.80 -12.67
N GLY A 240 -4.70 0.52 -12.75
CA GLY A 240 -5.46 1.08 -13.87
C GLY A 240 -4.75 0.92 -15.21
N VAL A 241 -3.43 1.11 -15.26
CA VAL A 241 -2.62 0.95 -16.47
C VAL A 241 -2.62 -0.50 -16.96
N SER A 242 -2.47 -1.48 -16.06
CA SER A 242 -2.59 -2.90 -16.41
C SER A 242 -3.96 -3.23 -17.03
N LEU A 243 -5.03 -2.68 -16.44
CA LEU A 243 -6.40 -2.85 -16.93
C LEU A 243 -6.69 -2.11 -18.25
N LEU A 244 -6.10 -0.92 -18.45
CA LEU A 244 -6.15 -0.21 -19.74
C LEU A 244 -5.49 -1.04 -20.84
N GLY A 245 -4.32 -1.65 -20.53
CA GLY A 245 -3.68 -2.62 -21.40
C GLY A 245 -4.62 -3.77 -21.74
N ALA A 246 -5.15 -4.46 -20.74
CA ALA A 246 -6.06 -5.59 -20.92
C ALA A 246 -7.30 -5.23 -21.76
N SER A 247 -7.90 -4.06 -21.52
CA SER A 247 -9.00 -3.53 -22.31
C SER A 247 -8.62 -3.37 -23.79
N ALA A 248 -7.48 -2.73 -24.08
CA ALA A 248 -6.99 -2.56 -25.44
C ALA A 248 -6.71 -3.91 -26.14
N GLY A 249 -6.15 -4.89 -25.40
CA GLY A 249 -5.96 -6.25 -25.88
C GLY A 249 -7.28 -6.93 -26.25
N ALA A 250 -8.27 -6.82 -25.37
CA ALA A 250 -9.60 -7.37 -25.59
C ALA A 250 -10.30 -6.75 -26.81
N MET A 251 -10.13 -5.44 -27.05
CA MET A 251 -10.66 -4.76 -28.23
C MET A 251 -10.01 -5.23 -29.54
N LEU A 252 -8.70 -5.49 -29.54
CA LEU A 252 -7.96 -5.88 -30.75
C LEU A 252 -8.04 -7.39 -31.05
N MET A 253 -8.40 -8.21 -30.05
CA MET A 253 -8.52 -9.67 -30.19
C MET A 253 -9.29 -10.13 -31.45
N PRO A 254 -10.48 -9.59 -31.79
CA PRO A 254 -11.23 -10.05 -32.96
C PRO A 254 -10.47 -9.90 -34.27
N GLU A 255 -9.82 -8.74 -34.47
CA GLU A 255 -9.09 -8.42 -35.70
C GLU A 255 -7.87 -9.33 -35.85
N LEU A 256 -7.12 -9.53 -34.76
CA LEU A 256 -5.97 -10.44 -34.75
C LEU A 256 -6.38 -11.90 -34.97
N ARG A 257 -7.48 -12.34 -34.32
CA ARG A 257 -8.00 -13.70 -34.48
C ARG A 257 -8.47 -13.95 -35.91
N GLN A 258 -9.10 -12.96 -36.55
CA GLN A 258 -9.53 -13.05 -37.95
C GLN A 258 -8.34 -13.09 -38.91
N ARG A 259 -7.34 -12.21 -38.74
CA ARG A 259 -6.15 -12.14 -39.60
C ARG A 259 -5.25 -13.38 -39.49
N LEU A 260 -5.02 -13.87 -38.27
CA LEU A 260 -4.11 -14.99 -38.01
C LEU A 260 -4.81 -16.35 -38.10
N GLY A 261 -6.11 -16.42 -37.83
CA GLY A 261 -6.85 -17.67 -37.60
C GLY A 261 -6.58 -18.26 -36.21
N ALA A 262 -7.54 -19.02 -35.68
CA ALA A 262 -7.61 -19.42 -34.26
C ALA A 262 -6.34 -20.10 -33.71
N SER A 263 -5.75 -21.05 -34.45
CA SER A 263 -4.56 -21.79 -34.00
C SER A 263 -3.30 -20.91 -33.91
N ARG A 264 -3.06 -20.06 -34.93
CA ARG A 264 -1.93 -19.12 -34.94
C ARG A 264 -2.12 -18.02 -33.91
N TYR A 265 -3.36 -17.53 -33.78
CA TYR A 265 -3.74 -16.53 -32.79
C TYR A 265 -3.43 -17.00 -31.35
N ARG A 266 -3.85 -18.21 -30.96
CA ARG A 266 -3.56 -18.74 -29.61
C ARG A 266 -2.06 -18.78 -29.32
N ARG A 267 -1.25 -19.22 -30.28
CA ARG A 267 0.21 -19.22 -30.12
C ARG A 267 0.75 -17.80 -29.93
N PHE A 268 0.32 -16.86 -30.78
CA PHE A 268 0.70 -15.47 -30.68
C PHE A 268 0.33 -14.85 -29.33
N ALA A 269 -0.89 -15.07 -28.83
CA ALA A 269 -1.35 -14.53 -27.55
C ALA A 269 -0.48 -15.03 -26.38
N TRP A 270 -0.25 -16.35 -26.29
CA TRP A 270 0.58 -16.92 -25.22
C TRP A 270 2.05 -16.54 -25.33
N SER A 271 2.62 -16.54 -26.54
CA SER A 271 4.03 -16.19 -26.73
C SER A 271 4.29 -14.71 -26.50
N SER A 272 3.39 -13.83 -26.95
CA SER A 272 3.51 -12.39 -26.70
C SER A 272 3.37 -12.07 -25.22
N TRP A 273 2.48 -12.77 -24.49
CA TRP A 273 2.36 -12.59 -23.06
C TRP A 273 3.64 -13.01 -22.31
N LEU A 274 4.22 -14.17 -22.62
CA LEU A 274 5.49 -14.58 -22.00
C LEU A 274 6.65 -13.63 -22.33
N ILE A 275 6.78 -13.21 -23.59
CA ILE A 275 7.80 -12.22 -23.99
C ILE A 275 7.59 -10.91 -23.23
N SER A 276 6.35 -10.41 -23.16
CA SER A 276 6.04 -9.17 -22.44
C SER A 276 6.35 -9.26 -20.95
N GLN A 277 6.14 -10.42 -20.30
CA GLN A 277 6.54 -10.64 -18.90
C GLN A 277 8.06 -10.57 -18.74
N GLY A 278 8.82 -11.23 -19.61
CA GLY A 278 10.28 -11.16 -19.61
C GLY A 278 10.81 -9.75 -19.86
N THR A 279 10.23 -9.03 -20.82
CA THR A 279 10.57 -7.62 -21.09
C THR A 279 10.21 -6.72 -19.91
N SER A 280 9.02 -6.88 -19.33
CA SER A 280 8.58 -6.14 -18.15
C SER A 280 9.53 -6.35 -16.98
N LEU A 281 9.92 -7.59 -16.70
CA LEU A 281 10.88 -7.91 -15.64
C LEU A 281 12.26 -7.28 -15.91
N LEU A 282 12.74 -7.31 -17.15
CA LEU A 282 13.99 -6.65 -17.51
C LEU A 282 13.91 -5.12 -17.31
N LEU A 283 12.79 -4.50 -17.71
CA LEU A 283 12.57 -3.07 -17.47
C LEU A 283 12.50 -2.73 -15.98
N ILE A 284 12.00 -3.64 -15.13
CA ILE A 284 12.02 -3.48 -13.67
C ILE A 284 13.46 -3.48 -13.16
N CYS A 285 14.33 -4.40 -13.60
CA CYS A 285 15.75 -4.40 -13.23
C CYS A 285 16.44 -3.06 -13.53
N PHE A 286 16.03 -2.39 -14.62
CA PHE A 286 16.57 -1.09 -15.02
C PHE A 286 15.75 0.12 -14.51
N SER A 287 14.66 -0.11 -13.77
CA SER A 287 13.77 0.97 -13.33
C SER A 287 14.43 2.01 -12.42
N PRO A 288 15.41 1.69 -11.54
CA PRO A 288 16.16 2.71 -10.81
C PRO A 288 16.90 3.66 -11.78
N TYR A 289 17.52 3.13 -12.84
CA TYR A 289 18.21 3.94 -13.83
C TYR A 289 17.25 4.80 -14.65
N PHE A 290 16.08 4.27 -15.02
CA PHE A 290 15.03 5.06 -15.67
C PHE A 290 14.53 6.19 -14.77
N TYR A 291 14.35 5.93 -13.48
CA TYR A 291 13.96 6.94 -12.51
C TYR A 291 15.01 8.06 -12.40
N LEU A 292 16.28 7.69 -12.26
CA LEU A 292 17.39 8.65 -12.17
C LEU A 292 17.51 9.48 -13.45
N GLY A 293 17.43 8.84 -14.63
CA GLY A 293 17.44 9.52 -15.92
C GLY A 293 16.24 10.43 -16.15
N MET A 294 15.08 10.04 -15.65
CA MET A 294 13.86 10.87 -15.66
C MET A 294 14.05 12.12 -14.79
N VAL A 295 14.51 11.97 -13.56
CA VAL A 295 14.73 13.11 -12.65
C VAL A 295 15.83 14.04 -13.17
N SER A 296 16.93 13.50 -13.72
CA SER A 296 17.99 14.34 -14.29
C SER A 296 17.52 15.12 -15.52
N TRP A 297 16.65 14.53 -16.36
CA TRP A 297 16.05 15.24 -17.50
C TRP A 297 15.03 16.30 -17.07
N LEU A 298 14.24 16.01 -16.04
CA LEU A 298 13.23 16.91 -15.50
C LEU A 298 13.83 18.06 -14.67
N GLY A 299 15.04 17.90 -14.13
CA GLY A 299 15.69 18.88 -13.26
C GLY A 299 14.81 19.25 -12.06
N GLU A 300 14.73 20.54 -11.75
CA GLU A 300 13.89 21.12 -10.69
C GLU A 300 12.42 21.36 -11.12
N SER A 301 11.93 20.68 -12.16
CA SER A 301 10.58 20.92 -12.67
C SER A 301 9.47 20.57 -11.64
N PRO A 302 8.27 21.19 -11.77
CA PRO A 302 7.19 21.03 -10.79
C PRO A 302 6.74 19.57 -10.59
N GLY A 303 6.25 19.21 -9.40
CA GLY A 303 5.85 17.84 -9.05
C GLY A 303 4.89 17.14 -10.03
N ALA A 304 4.07 17.89 -10.79
CA ALA A 304 3.19 17.32 -11.81
C ALA A 304 3.93 16.63 -12.97
N SER A 305 5.10 17.15 -13.39
CA SER A 305 5.90 16.53 -14.47
C SER A 305 6.47 15.17 -14.04
N VAL A 306 6.88 15.07 -12.78
CA VAL A 306 7.35 13.83 -12.15
C VAL A 306 6.24 12.79 -12.11
N ALA A 307 5.03 13.16 -11.64
CA ALA A 307 3.90 12.24 -11.57
C ALA A 307 3.48 11.68 -12.95
N VAL A 308 3.43 12.54 -13.98
CA VAL A 308 3.16 12.12 -15.36
C VAL A 308 4.26 11.17 -15.86
N SER A 309 5.53 11.48 -15.60
CA SER A 309 6.65 10.66 -16.07
C SER A 309 6.68 9.28 -15.39
N LYS A 310 6.41 9.20 -14.09
CA LYS A 310 6.19 7.93 -13.39
C LYS A 310 5.04 7.13 -14.02
N SER A 311 3.94 7.79 -14.34
CA SER A 311 2.78 7.15 -14.98
C SER A 311 3.11 6.57 -16.36
N LEU A 312 3.92 7.28 -17.16
CA LEU A 312 4.41 6.79 -18.45
C LEU A 312 5.37 5.61 -18.28
N MET A 313 6.21 5.62 -17.25
CA MET A 313 7.09 4.50 -16.94
C MET A 313 6.28 3.25 -16.56
N LEU A 314 5.26 3.40 -15.70
CA LEU A 314 4.31 2.34 -15.36
C LEU A 314 3.55 1.83 -16.60
N LEU A 315 3.15 2.72 -17.51
CA LEU A 315 2.53 2.36 -18.78
C LEU A 315 3.43 1.47 -19.64
N GLY A 316 4.72 1.81 -19.74
CA GLY A 316 5.70 1.00 -20.47
C GLY A 316 5.92 -0.37 -19.85
N ILE A 317 6.03 -0.44 -18.51
CA ILE A 317 6.37 -1.68 -17.79
C ILE A 317 5.17 -2.63 -17.66
N LEU A 318 3.97 -2.09 -17.40
CA LEU A 318 2.78 -2.86 -17.01
C LEU A 318 1.72 -2.95 -18.12
N GLY A 319 1.60 -1.90 -18.94
CA GLY A 319 0.56 -1.81 -19.96
C GLY A 319 0.70 -2.88 -21.04
N VAL A 320 1.92 -3.20 -21.47
CA VAL A 320 2.17 -4.22 -22.52
C VAL A 320 1.85 -5.64 -22.02
N PRO A 321 2.32 -6.10 -20.85
CA PRO A 321 1.86 -7.35 -20.26
C PRO A 321 0.34 -7.42 -20.07
N GLY A 322 -0.28 -6.34 -19.60
CA GLY A 322 -1.73 -6.23 -19.48
C GLY A 322 -2.43 -6.42 -20.82
N PHE A 323 -1.95 -5.75 -21.87
CA PHE A 323 -2.44 -5.90 -23.23
C PHE A 323 -2.36 -7.33 -23.74
N CYS A 324 -1.22 -7.99 -23.56
CA CYS A 324 -1.06 -9.39 -23.98
C CYS A 324 -1.97 -10.34 -23.18
N ALA A 325 -2.17 -10.12 -21.88
CA ALA A 325 -3.11 -10.89 -21.07
C ALA A 325 -4.56 -10.71 -21.57
N GLY A 326 -4.93 -9.48 -21.94
CA GLY A 326 -6.23 -9.11 -22.51
C GLY A 326 -6.59 -9.80 -23.83
N LEU A 327 -5.63 -10.46 -24.49
CA LEU A 327 -5.89 -11.29 -25.67
C LEU A 327 -6.48 -12.67 -25.29
N ILE A 328 -6.14 -13.21 -24.11
CA ILE A 328 -6.35 -14.62 -23.81
C ILE A 328 -7.80 -14.91 -23.39
N VAL A 329 -8.31 -14.22 -22.36
CA VAL A 329 -9.63 -14.50 -21.78
C VAL A 329 -10.78 -14.26 -22.77
N PRO A 330 -10.82 -13.15 -23.54
CA PRO A 330 -11.85 -12.95 -24.56
C PRO A 330 -11.86 -14.06 -25.62
N ALA A 331 -10.70 -14.58 -26.00
CA ALA A 331 -10.62 -15.68 -26.95
C ALA A 331 -11.20 -16.98 -26.40
N LEU A 332 -11.01 -17.28 -25.10
CA LEU A 332 -11.66 -18.41 -24.43
C LEU A 332 -13.19 -18.28 -24.43
N LEU A 333 -13.71 -17.06 -24.21
CA LEU A 333 -15.14 -16.79 -24.28
C LEU A 333 -15.69 -17.00 -25.69
N VAL A 334 -14.98 -16.54 -26.72
CA VAL A 334 -15.37 -16.73 -28.12
C VAL A 334 -15.34 -18.22 -28.50
N ASP A 335 -14.27 -18.94 -28.14
CA ASP A 335 -14.15 -20.38 -28.43
C ASP A 335 -15.31 -21.19 -27.82
N HIS A 336 -15.82 -20.80 -26.64
CA HIS A 336 -17.04 -21.41 -26.07
C HIS A 336 -18.33 -20.90 -26.74
N GLY A 337 -18.45 -19.59 -26.94
CA GLY A 337 -19.65 -18.96 -27.51
C GLY A 337 -19.95 -19.41 -28.94
N GLU A 338 -18.96 -19.87 -29.71
CA GLU A 338 -19.17 -20.44 -31.06
C GLU A 338 -19.83 -21.83 -31.04
N VAL A 339 -19.84 -22.54 -29.90
CA VAL A 339 -20.37 -23.90 -29.77
C VAL A 339 -21.47 -24.06 -28.72
N GLY A 340 -21.60 -23.09 -27.81
CA GLY A 340 -22.52 -23.10 -26.68
C GLY A 340 -23.11 -21.72 -26.40
N ARG A 341 -23.53 -21.48 -25.16
CA ARG A 341 -24.10 -20.19 -24.73
C ARG A 341 -23.00 -19.26 -24.21
N LEU A 342 -22.97 -18.02 -24.67
CA LEU A 342 -21.93 -17.07 -24.28
C LEU A 342 -22.01 -16.71 -22.79
N ASP A 343 -23.21 -16.51 -22.24
CA ASP A 343 -23.39 -16.16 -20.83
C ASP A 343 -22.91 -17.27 -19.87
N ARG A 344 -23.14 -18.54 -20.22
CA ARG A 344 -22.60 -19.70 -19.50
C ARG A 344 -21.07 -19.73 -19.53
N GLY A 345 -20.48 -19.51 -20.70
CA GLY A 345 -19.03 -19.39 -20.87
C GLY A 345 -18.45 -18.25 -20.05
N ALA A 346 -19.08 -17.08 -20.12
CA ALA A 346 -18.70 -15.89 -19.36
C ALA A 346 -18.71 -16.16 -17.85
N GLY A 347 -19.80 -16.67 -17.31
CA GLY A 347 -19.93 -16.90 -15.87
C GLY A 347 -18.91 -17.90 -15.31
N ILE A 348 -18.67 -19.01 -16.00
CA ILE A 348 -17.72 -20.04 -15.53
C ILE A 348 -16.26 -19.63 -15.77
N LEU A 349 -15.93 -19.08 -16.95
CA LEU A 349 -14.54 -18.75 -17.29
C LEU A 349 -14.06 -17.50 -16.55
N GLN A 350 -14.89 -16.44 -16.45
CA GLN A 350 -14.54 -15.25 -15.66
C GLN A 350 -14.55 -15.57 -14.17
N GLY A 351 -15.52 -16.37 -13.69
CA GLY A 351 -15.54 -16.82 -12.31
C GLY A 351 -14.28 -17.61 -11.94
N ALA A 352 -13.85 -18.55 -12.79
CA ALA A 352 -12.61 -19.29 -12.59
C ALA A 352 -11.37 -18.37 -12.62
N HIS A 353 -11.35 -17.38 -13.52
CA HIS A 353 -10.29 -16.36 -13.57
C HIS A 353 -10.20 -15.56 -12.27
N LEU A 354 -11.33 -15.13 -11.68
CA LEU A 354 -11.36 -14.43 -10.40
C LEU A 354 -10.91 -15.31 -9.23
N VAL A 355 -11.36 -16.56 -9.16
CA VAL A 355 -10.87 -17.52 -8.14
C VAL A 355 -9.36 -17.75 -8.29
N GLY A 356 -8.89 -17.84 -9.54
CA GLY A 356 -7.46 -17.88 -9.85
C GLY A 356 -6.71 -16.67 -9.32
N ALA A 357 -7.22 -15.47 -9.59
CA ALA A 357 -6.64 -14.21 -9.11
C ALA A 357 -6.54 -14.16 -7.59
N MET A 358 -7.58 -14.61 -6.87
CA MET A 358 -7.57 -14.70 -5.41
C MET A 358 -6.48 -15.65 -4.89
N VAL A 359 -6.36 -16.84 -5.50
CA VAL A 359 -5.32 -17.81 -5.14
C VAL A 359 -3.93 -17.25 -5.45
N GLY A 360 -3.74 -16.64 -6.63
CA GLY A 360 -2.49 -16.00 -7.02
C GLY A 360 -2.07 -14.89 -6.06
N ALA A 361 -3.00 -13.98 -5.72
CA ALA A 361 -2.78 -12.91 -4.76
C ALA A 361 -2.31 -13.45 -3.40
N THR A 362 -2.99 -14.49 -2.91
CA THR A 362 -2.71 -15.09 -1.60
C THR A 362 -1.35 -15.78 -1.59
N LEU A 363 -1.04 -16.58 -2.62
CA LEU A 363 0.25 -17.26 -2.74
C LEU A 363 1.39 -16.25 -2.91
N ALA A 364 1.21 -15.20 -3.70
CA ALA A 364 2.21 -14.17 -3.89
C ALA A 364 2.49 -13.40 -2.59
N ALA A 365 1.46 -12.87 -1.94
CA ALA A 365 1.58 -12.00 -0.76
C ALA A 365 2.08 -12.71 0.50
N PHE A 366 1.58 -13.92 0.77
CA PHE A 366 1.77 -14.58 2.05
C PHE A 366 2.77 -15.74 2.01
N TRP A 367 3.20 -16.17 0.83
CA TRP A 367 4.11 -17.32 0.71
C TRP A 367 5.31 -17.04 -0.18
N ILE A 368 5.11 -16.71 -1.45
CA ILE A 368 6.21 -16.65 -2.43
C ILE A 368 7.12 -15.44 -2.17
N ILE A 369 6.56 -14.23 -2.05
CA ILE A 369 7.37 -13.02 -1.83
C ILE A 369 8.12 -13.11 -0.48
N PRO A 370 7.46 -13.41 0.67
CA PRO A 370 8.16 -13.40 1.95
C PRO A 370 9.23 -14.49 2.09
N GLN A 371 9.06 -15.66 1.45
CA GLN A 371 10.01 -16.78 1.61
C GLN A 371 11.07 -16.86 0.51
N TYR A 372 10.74 -16.44 -0.71
CA TYR A 372 11.59 -16.64 -1.89
C TYR A 372 11.88 -15.34 -2.67
N GLY A 373 11.30 -14.21 -2.25
CA GLY A 373 11.49 -12.90 -2.86
C GLY A 373 10.70 -12.66 -4.15
N SER A 374 10.68 -11.39 -4.57
CA SER A 374 9.90 -10.92 -5.71
C SER A 374 10.39 -11.50 -7.06
N LEU A 375 11.70 -11.71 -7.23
CA LEU A 375 12.26 -12.30 -8.46
C LEU A 375 11.71 -13.71 -8.72
N THR A 376 11.67 -14.54 -7.67
CA THR A 376 11.15 -15.91 -7.77
C THR A 376 9.69 -15.92 -8.20
N LEU A 377 8.88 -14.98 -7.69
CA LEU A 377 7.49 -14.83 -8.12
C LEU A 377 7.36 -14.58 -9.62
N PHE A 378 8.15 -13.65 -10.17
CA PHE A 378 8.12 -13.35 -11.61
C PHE A 378 8.56 -14.56 -12.46
N ILE A 379 9.59 -15.29 -12.03
CA ILE A 379 10.05 -16.50 -12.71
C ILE A 379 8.94 -17.57 -12.69
N LEU A 380 8.31 -17.82 -11.53
CA LEU A 380 7.22 -18.78 -11.41
C LEU A 380 6.01 -18.40 -12.28
N CYS A 381 5.68 -17.12 -12.38
CA CYS A 381 4.65 -16.61 -13.29
C CYS A 381 4.99 -16.89 -14.76
N GLY A 382 6.25 -16.67 -15.15
CA GLY A 382 6.76 -17.02 -16.48
C GLY A 382 6.64 -18.51 -16.76
N VAL A 383 7.10 -19.37 -15.84
CA VAL A 383 6.97 -20.83 -15.94
C VAL A 383 5.50 -21.26 -16.01
N GLY A 384 4.63 -20.67 -15.19
CA GLY A 384 3.19 -20.90 -15.23
C GLY A 384 2.56 -20.54 -16.58
N THR A 385 3.05 -19.46 -17.20
CA THR A 385 2.64 -19.05 -18.55
C THR A 385 3.08 -20.07 -19.60
N VAL A 386 4.29 -20.62 -19.47
CA VAL A 386 4.79 -21.72 -20.32
C VAL A 386 3.89 -22.95 -20.23
N ILE A 387 3.62 -23.41 -19.01
CA ILE A 387 2.80 -24.60 -18.75
C ILE A 387 1.38 -24.41 -19.30
N SER A 388 0.79 -23.23 -19.06
CA SER A 388 -0.57 -22.91 -19.49
C SER A 388 -0.69 -22.77 -21.02
N GLY A 389 0.35 -22.25 -21.67
CA GLY A 389 0.42 -22.07 -23.12
C GLY A 389 0.83 -23.33 -23.90
N ALA A 390 1.53 -24.29 -23.27
CA ALA A 390 2.11 -25.47 -23.91
C ALA A 390 1.14 -26.28 -24.80
N PRO A 391 -0.12 -26.55 -24.42
CA PRO A 391 -1.06 -27.27 -25.26
C PRO A 391 -1.34 -26.58 -26.61
N SER A 392 -1.23 -25.25 -26.65
CA SER A 392 -1.39 -24.45 -27.88
C SER A 392 -0.15 -24.52 -28.79
N LEU A 393 1.01 -24.87 -28.24
CA LEU A 393 2.29 -24.99 -28.96
C LEU A 393 2.44 -26.36 -29.63
N LEU A 394 2.00 -27.41 -28.95
CA LEU A 394 2.13 -28.80 -29.43
C LEU A 394 1.28 -29.12 -30.67
N GLN A 395 0.33 -28.25 -31.02
CA GLN A 395 -0.59 -28.43 -32.17
C GLN A 395 -0.18 -27.65 -33.44
N GLY A 396 1.03 -27.06 -33.49
CA GLY A 396 1.50 -26.22 -34.61
C GLY A 396 2.84 -26.65 -35.21
N SER A 397 3.26 -26.01 -36.32
CA SER A 397 4.59 -26.22 -36.89
C SER A 397 5.68 -25.77 -35.91
N ARG A 398 6.69 -26.63 -35.73
CA ARG A 398 7.64 -26.61 -34.60
C ARG A 398 8.57 -25.37 -34.54
N GLY A 399 8.64 -24.54 -35.60
CA GLY A 399 9.62 -23.46 -35.72
C GLY A 399 9.31 -22.21 -34.89
N GLY A 400 8.31 -21.42 -35.29
CA GLY A 400 8.12 -20.06 -34.72
C GLY A 400 7.67 -20.02 -33.26
N ALA A 401 6.93 -21.02 -32.80
CA ALA A 401 6.43 -21.06 -31.43
C ALA A 401 7.53 -21.40 -30.41
N ALA A 402 8.43 -22.33 -30.76
CA ALA A 402 9.57 -22.67 -29.91
C ALA A 402 10.52 -21.47 -29.76
N SER A 403 10.78 -20.72 -30.83
CA SER A 403 11.64 -19.53 -30.82
C SER A 403 11.10 -18.42 -29.92
N SER A 404 9.79 -18.16 -29.93
CA SER A 404 9.19 -17.12 -29.08
C SER A 404 9.19 -17.49 -27.59
N PHE A 405 9.01 -18.77 -27.27
CA PHE A 405 9.10 -19.25 -25.89
C PHE A 405 10.55 -19.27 -25.39
N LEU A 406 11.50 -19.62 -26.27
CA LEU A 406 12.92 -19.47 -25.98
C LEU A 406 13.28 -18.00 -25.74
N CYS A 407 12.77 -17.07 -26.54
CA CYS A 407 12.97 -15.64 -26.32
C CYS A 407 12.44 -15.19 -24.94
N GLY A 408 11.20 -15.58 -24.59
CA GLY A 408 10.65 -15.30 -23.28
C GLY A 408 11.48 -15.88 -22.13
N ALA A 409 11.93 -17.14 -22.27
CA ALA A 409 12.80 -17.79 -21.30
C ALA A 409 14.17 -17.10 -21.18
N LEU A 410 14.78 -16.71 -22.30
CA LEU A 410 16.05 -15.97 -22.31
C LEU A 410 15.92 -14.59 -21.66
N LEU A 411 14.78 -13.90 -21.85
CA LEU A 411 14.51 -12.64 -21.16
C LEU A 411 14.37 -12.83 -19.65
N LEU A 412 13.69 -13.90 -19.21
CA LEU A 412 13.60 -14.25 -17.79
C LEU A 412 14.98 -14.62 -17.21
N SER A 413 15.81 -15.33 -17.97
CA SER A 413 17.19 -15.65 -17.57
C SER A 413 18.08 -14.40 -17.52
N ALA A 414 17.94 -13.48 -18.47
CA ALA A 414 18.65 -12.20 -18.46
C ALA A 414 18.27 -11.37 -17.24
N ALA A 415 16.98 -11.31 -16.91
CA ALA A 415 16.53 -10.61 -15.72
C ALA A 415 17.18 -11.12 -14.43
N PHE A 416 17.41 -12.43 -14.30
CA PHE A 416 18.14 -13.01 -13.17
C PHE A 416 19.57 -12.44 -13.04
N GLN A 417 20.25 -12.18 -14.17
CA GLN A 417 21.59 -11.59 -14.17
C GLN A 417 21.61 -10.10 -13.79
N PHE A 418 20.56 -9.35 -14.17
CA PHE A 418 20.47 -7.91 -13.92
C PHE A 418 19.70 -7.55 -12.65
N TRP A 419 19.18 -8.53 -11.92
CA TRP A 419 18.43 -8.31 -10.69
C TRP A 419 19.36 -7.89 -9.55
N ASP A 420 19.45 -6.58 -9.32
CA ASP A 420 20.17 -5.99 -8.20
C ASP A 420 19.16 -5.61 -7.10
N GLN A 421 18.95 -6.53 -6.16
CA GLN A 421 18.00 -6.34 -5.06
C GLN A 421 18.38 -5.15 -4.17
N ALA A 422 19.68 -4.91 -3.99
CA ALA A 422 20.16 -3.81 -3.18
C ALA A 422 19.84 -2.45 -3.81
N LEU A 423 20.03 -2.32 -5.14
CA LEU A 423 19.69 -1.08 -5.86
C LEU A 423 18.19 -0.86 -6.00
N LEU A 424 17.41 -1.93 -6.22
CA LEU A 424 15.94 -1.84 -6.25
C LEU A 424 15.38 -1.37 -4.90
N GLY A 425 15.97 -1.85 -3.80
CA GLY A 425 15.63 -1.47 -2.43
C GLY A 425 16.32 -0.19 -1.92
N ALA A 426 17.16 0.47 -2.73
CA ALA A 426 17.96 1.62 -2.29
C ALA A 426 17.16 2.92 -2.09
N GLY A 427 15.88 2.92 -2.49
CA GLY A 427 14.99 4.07 -2.35
C GLY A 427 15.45 5.28 -3.16
N VAL A 428 15.75 5.08 -4.44
CA VAL A 428 16.21 6.16 -5.34
C VAL A 428 15.31 7.40 -5.36
N PHE A 429 14.04 7.25 -4.98
CA PHE A 429 13.10 8.36 -4.85
C PHE A 429 13.36 9.27 -3.63
N GLN A 430 14.13 8.82 -2.64
CA GLN A 430 14.57 9.61 -1.49
C GLN A 430 15.94 10.28 -1.71
N TRP A 431 16.66 9.89 -2.76
CA TRP A 431 17.98 10.46 -3.02
C TRP A 431 17.88 11.95 -3.34
N SER A 432 18.94 12.68 -3.02
CA SER A 432 19.01 14.11 -3.26
C SER A 432 18.85 14.41 -4.75
N ARG A 433 17.85 15.24 -5.08
CA ARG A 433 17.62 15.65 -6.48
C ARG A 433 18.83 16.34 -7.07
N SER A 434 19.53 17.17 -6.28
CA SER A 434 20.72 17.86 -6.75
C SER A 434 21.85 16.89 -7.12
N GLU A 435 22.03 15.80 -6.36
CA GLU A 435 23.00 14.75 -6.68
C GLU A 435 22.60 13.92 -7.90
N ILE A 436 21.29 13.68 -8.10
CA ILE A 436 20.79 12.99 -9.30
C ILE A 436 21.04 13.84 -10.54
N VAL A 437 20.71 15.14 -10.48
CA VAL A 437 20.92 16.10 -11.57
C VAL A 437 22.41 16.28 -11.86
N ALA A 438 23.27 16.29 -10.83
CA ALA A 438 24.72 16.32 -10.97
C ALA A 438 25.32 15.00 -11.50
N GLY A 439 24.54 13.92 -11.55
CA GLY A 439 25.00 12.59 -11.98
C GLY A 439 25.90 11.88 -10.96
N THR A 440 25.96 12.35 -9.72
CA THR A 440 26.82 11.80 -8.66
C THR A 440 26.08 10.80 -7.77
N ALA A 441 24.75 10.89 -7.64
CA ALA A 441 23.97 10.09 -6.69
C ALA A 441 24.25 8.57 -6.78
N LEU A 442 24.21 8.00 -7.98
CA LEU A 442 24.46 6.56 -8.17
C LEU A 442 25.92 6.18 -7.86
N ALA A 443 26.88 7.04 -8.20
CA ALA A 443 28.29 6.80 -7.92
C ALA A 443 28.57 6.84 -6.42
N ASN A 444 27.94 7.77 -5.70
CA ASN A 444 28.02 7.88 -4.25
C ASN A 444 27.39 6.65 -3.58
N TRP A 445 26.18 6.25 -4.01
CA TRP A 445 25.54 5.06 -3.47
C TRP A 445 26.36 3.78 -3.69
N ARG A 446 26.99 3.61 -4.86
CA ARG A 446 27.86 2.44 -5.14
C ARG A 446 29.11 2.36 -4.27
N GLN A 447 29.50 3.44 -3.59
CA GLN A 447 30.60 3.44 -2.62
C GLN A 447 30.15 2.96 -1.24
N ARG A 448 28.83 2.84 -1.00
CA ARG A 448 28.29 2.32 0.24
C ARG A 448 28.48 0.82 0.32
N GLU A 449 28.69 0.36 1.54
CA GLU A 449 28.80 -1.05 1.87
C GLU A 449 27.42 -1.59 2.24
N ILE A 450 26.88 -2.52 1.45
CA ILE A 450 25.61 -3.18 1.74
C ILE A 450 25.90 -4.42 2.60
N LEU A 451 25.54 -4.38 3.88
CA LEU A 451 25.80 -5.48 4.81
C LEU A 451 24.78 -6.61 4.70
N THR A 452 23.50 -6.26 4.51
CA THR A 452 22.44 -7.25 4.27
C THR A 452 21.27 -6.64 3.50
N THR A 453 20.54 -7.49 2.80
CA THR A 453 19.27 -7.14 2.12
C THR A 453 18.34 -8.34 2.21
N VAL A 454 17.17 -8.14 2.80
CA VAL A 454 16.18 -9.18 3.08
C VAL A 454 14.83 -8.73 2.54
N GLU A 455 14.08 -9.64 1.91
CA GLU A 455 12.69 -9.39 1.54
C GLU A 455 11.81 -9.50 2.79
N GLY A 456 11.28 -8.37 3.25
CA GLY A 456 10.32 -8.31 4.34
C GLY A 456 8.87 -8.45 3.86
N ARG A 457 7.94 -8.46 4.82
CA ARG A 457 6.50 -8.61 4.55
C ARG A 457 5.90 -7.35 3.93
N LEU A 458 6.35 -6.18 4.35
CA LEU A 458 5.90 -4.84 3.94
C LEU A 458 6.88 -4.19 2.97
N GLY A 459 8.17 -4.42 3.18
CA GLY A 459 9.29 -3.68 2.59
C GLY A 459 10.53 -4.55 2.46
N THR A 460 11.38 -4.28 1.47
CA THR A 460 12.75 -4.78 1.47
C THR A 460 13.46 -4.11 2.64
N VAL A 461 14.06 -4.91 3.52
CA VAL A 461 14.84 -4.41 4.66
C VAL A 461 16.33 -4.51 4.33
N GLN A 462 17.03 -3.39 4.42
CA GLN A 462 18.43 -3.29 4.03
C GLN A 462 19.23 -2.58 5.12
N ILE A 463 20.43 -3.10 5.41
CA ILE A 463 21.43 -2.39 6.22
C ILE A 463 22.58 -2.00 5.30
N GLU A 464 22.89 -0.71 5.28
CA GLU A 464 24.01 -0.15 4.52
C GLU A 464 24.90 0.73 5.39
N ARG A 465 26.17 0.87 5.03
CA ARG A 465 27.11 1.81 5.62
C ARG A 465 27.63 2.78 4.58
N ASP A 466 27.52 4.05 4.90
CA ASP A 466 28.15 5.14 4.17
C ASP A 466 29.35 5.64 4.97
N HIS A 467 30.54 5.13 4.64
CA HIS A 467 31.80 5.55 5.26
C HIS A 467 32.12 7.03 4.97
N HIS A 468 31.60 7.58 3.87
CA HIS A 468 31.83 8.97 3.49
C HIS A 468 30.99 9.94 4.35
N GLN A 469 29.83 9.49 4.81
CA GLN A 469 28.94 10.21 5.74
C GLN A 469 29.08 9.74 7.19
N ASN A 470 30.01 8.82 7.49
CA ASN A 470 30.17 8.20 8.80
C ASN A 470 28.84 7.70 9.39
N THR A 471 28.01 7.04 8.58
CA THR A 471 26.64 6.68 8.97
C THR A 471 26.26 5.27 8.50
N SER A 472 25.72 4.46 9.42
CA SER A 472 24.98 3.24 9.13
C SER A 472 23.50 3.57 8.98
N TYR A 473 22.83 2.99 7.97
CA TYR A 473 21.41 3.16 7.74
C TYR A 473 20.68 1.82 7.77
N LEU A 474 19.51 1.80 8.41
CA LEU A 474 18.51 0.75 8.26
C LEU A 474 17.39 1.29 7.37
N ARG A 475 17.14 0.59 6.26
CA ARG A 475 16.09 0.94 5.31
C ARG A 475 14.96 -0.07 5.32
N VAL A 476 13.73 0.42 5.14
CA VAL A 476 12.55 -0.40 4.87
C VAL A 476 11.82 0.15 3.65
N GLY A 477 11.70 -0.65 2.60
CA GLY A 477 11.04 -0.25 1.34
C GLY A 477 11.68 0.99 0.68
N GLY A 478 13.00 1.12 0.81
CA GLY A 478 13.77 2.28 0.31
C GLY A 478 13.84 3.48 1.25
N ARG A 479 13.09 3.50 2.35
CA ARG A 479 13.07 4.62 3.31
C ARG A 479 14.05 4.42 4.43
N ILE A 480 14.72 5.48 4.88
CA ILE A 480 15.56 5.43 6.09
C ILE A 480 14.62 5.38 7.30
N GLU A 481 14.66 4.30 8.07
CA GLU A 481 13.85 4.11 9.29
C GLU A 481 14.73 4.02 10.55
N GLY A 482 16.05 4.15 10.40
CA GLY A 482 16.99 4.24 11.50
C GLY A 482 18.40 4.56 11.02
N SER A 483 19.15 5.33 11.80
CA SER A 483 20.53 5.66 11.47
C SER A 483 21.40 5.86 12.70
N VAL A 484 22.65 5.39 12.62
CA VAL A 484 23.65 5.56 13.69
C VAL A 484 25.01 5.94 13.11
N ALA A 485 25.81 6.66 13.87
CA ALA A 485 27.18 6.97 13.48
C ALA A 485 28.05 5.68 13.48
N ILE A 486 28.92 5.53 12.48
CA ILE A 486 29.88 4.41 12.45
C ILE A 486 30.96 4.62 13.51
N ASP A 487 31.54 5.83 13.53
CA ASP A 487 32.41 6.34 14.58
C ASP A 487 31.68 7.46 15.33
N PRO A 488 31.23 7.24 16.58
CA PRO A 488 30.55 8.24 17.39
C PRO A 488 31.40 9.48 17.70
N SER A 489 32.73 9.43 17.52
CA SER A 489 33.64 10.55 17.77
C SER A 489 33.76 11.51 16.58
N ALA A 490 33.22 11.15 15.42
CA ALA A 490 33.25 11.95 14.20
C ALA A 490 31.85 12.47 13.83
N ALA A 491 31.81 13.56 13.06
CA ALA A 491 30.56 14.10 12.53
C ALA A 491 29.84 13.04 11.68
N SER A 492 28.51 12.98 11.80
CA SER A 492 27.66 12.00 11.15
C SER A 492 26.37 12.65 10.65
N MET A 493 25.74 12.06 9.63
CA MET A 493 24.42 12.45 9.14
C MET A 493 23.28 11.68 9.84
N ALA A 494 23.61 10.86 10.83
CA ALA A 494 22.63 10.08 11.59
C ALA A 494 21.65 10.97 12.37
N ASP A 495 20.38 10.58 12.38
CA ASP A 495 19.29 11.23 13.10
C ASP A 495 19.22 10.82 14.59
N LEU A 496 20.40 10.69 15.21
CA LEU A 496 20.55 10.34 16.62
C LEU A 496 19.82 11.31 17.58
N PRO A 497 19.81 12.66 17.37
CA PRO A 497 19.13 13.56 18.29
C PRO A 497 17.66 13.22 18.50
N THR A 498 16.92 12.92 17.41
CA THR A 498 15.51 12.54 17.48
C THR A 498 15.34 11.20 18.17
N GLU A 499 16.01 10.14 17.69
CA GLU A 499 15.81 8.77 18.17
C GLU A 499 16.19 8.61 19.65
N VAL A 500 17.28 9.25 20.09
CA VAL A 500 17.70 9.24 21.50
C VAL A 500 16.73 10.05 22.35
N MET A 501 16.27 11.22 21.90
CA MET A 501 15.30 12.02 22.65
C MET A 501 13.97 11.27 22.85
N LEU A 502 13.49 10.55 21.83
CA LEU A 502 12.27 9.73 21.94
C LEU A 502 12.36 8.67 23.04
N GLY A 503 13.50 7.99 23.15
CA GLY A 503 13.71 6.98 24.20
C GLY A 503 13.92 7.59 25.59
N LEU A 504 14.41 8.82 25.66
CA LEU A 504 14.77 9.51 26.90
C LEU A 504 13.57 10.22 27.54
N LEU A 505 12.68 10.82 26.74
CA LEU A 505 11.57 11.65 27.23
C LEU A 505 10.63 10.94 28.23
N PRO A 506 10.23 9.66 28.05
CA PRO A 506 9.39 8.97 29.04
C PRO A 506 10.00 8.93 30.43
N SER A 507 11.33 8.85 30.51
CA SER A 507 12.08 8.82 31.76
C SER A 507 12.44 10.20 32.28
N TRP A 508 12.57 11.18 31.39
CA TRP A 508 12.96 12.54 31.73
C TRP A 508 11.79 13.39 32.21
N VAL A 509 10.68 13.37 31.47
CA VAL A 509 9.48 14.17 31.79
C VAL A 509 8.35 13.30 32.33
N GLY A 510 8.41 11.99 32.17
CA GLY A 510 7.40 11.06 32.65
C GLY A 510 7.79 10.35 33.96
N PRO A 511 7.13 9.21 34.26
CA PRO A 511 7.40 8.45 35.48
C PRO A 511 8.80 7.82 35.56
N GLY A 512 9.42 7.50 34.43
CA GLY A 512 10.71 6.77 34.36
C GLY A 512 10.69 5.33 34.87
N GLN A 513 9.52 4.80 35.20
CA GLN A 513 9.37 3.45 35.71
C GLN A 513 7.98 2.86 35.41
N GLY A 514 7.88 1.54 35.47
CA GLY A 514 6.63 0.80 35.25
C GLY A 514 6.59 0.18 33.86
N SER A 515 5.47 0.33 33.18
CA SER A 515 5.19 -0.26 31.87
C SER A 515 5.34 0.74 30.74
N LEU A 516 6.28 0.49 29.83
CA LEU A 516 6.55 1.30 28.65
C LEU A 516 6.14 0.54 27.38
N PHE A 517 5.32 1.18 26.55
CA PHE A 517 4.97 0.69 25.22
C PHE A 517 5.64 1.53 24.14
N ILE A 518 6.40 0.90 23.25
CA ILE A 518 7.07 1.56 22.13
C ILE A 518 6.48 1.03 20.83
N ILE A 519 6.01 1.94 19.97
CA ILE A 519 5.46 1.63 18.65
C ILE A 519 6.54 1.88 17.60
N GLY A 520 6.95 0.82 16.91
CA GLY A 520 8.06 0.81 15.96
C GLY A 520 9.39 0.47 16.63
N LEU A 521 10.16 -0.43 16.03
CA LEU A 521 11.53 -0.73 16.43
C LEU A 521 12.53 0.16 15.67
N GLY A 522 12.29 0.41 14.38
CA GLY A 522 13.17 1.21 13.53
C GLY A 522 14.59 0.68 13.51
N GLY A 523 15.59 1.56 13.63
CA GLY A 523 17.00 1.19 13.85
C GLY A 523 17.31 0.64 15.24
N GLY A 524 16.37 0.76 16.19
CA GLY A 524 16.51 0.30 17.58
C GLY A 524 17.05 1.34 18.55
N THR A 525 17.47 2.54 18.11
CA THR A 525 18.11 3.53 18.98
C THR A 525 17.18 4.06 20.06
N THR A 526 15.91 4.34 19.75
CA THR A 526 14.87 4.70 20.73
C THR A 526 14.75 3.64 21.83
N VAL A 527 14.68 2.38 21.41
CA VAL A 527 14.53 1.23 22.31
C VAL A 527 15.78 1.05 23.17
N ALA A 528 16.97 1.17 22.59
CA ALA A 528 18.23 1.08 23.32
C ALA A 528 18.34 2.18 24.39
N THR A 529 17.95 3.41 24.05
CA THR A 529 17.90 4.51 25.02
C THR A 529 16.87 4.26 26.12
N ALA A 530 15.71 3.67 25.79
CA ALA A 530 14.71 3.32 26.78
C ALA A 530 15.21 2.21 27.73
N VAL A 531 15.92 1.19 27.23
CA VAL A 531 16.54 0.13 28.06
C VAL A 531 17.50 0.74 29.09
N ASP A 532 18.27 1.76 28.71
CA ASP A 532 19.24 2.41 29.61
C ASP A 532 18.61 3.35 30.65
N THR A 533 17.39 3.83 30.42
CA THR A 533 16.81 4.94 31.20
C THR A 533 15.51 4.58 31.93
N TRP A 534 14.75 3.61 31.44
CA TRP A 534 13.45 3.23 31.98
C TRP A 534 13.58 2.04 32.95
N SER A 535 12.99 2.18 34.14
CA SER A 535 12.98 1.11 35.14
C SER A 535 11.68 0.29 35.09
N GLY A 536 11.66 -0.81 34.35
CA GLY A 536 10.51 -1.71 34.34
C GLY A 536 10.36 -2.51 33.05
N GLU A 537 9.13 -2.88 32.72
CA GLU A 537 8.83 -3.64 31.51
C GLU A 537 8.80 -2.72 30.29
N ILE A 538 9.48 -3.13 29.22
CA ILE A 538 9.43 -2.47 27.91
C ILE A 538 8.85 -3.45 26.90
N VAL A 539 7.76 -3.04 26.24
CA VAL A 539 7.13 -3.80 25.16
C VAL A 539 7.23 -3.00 23.87
N VAL A 540 7.80 -3.60 22.84
CA VAL A 540 7.97 -2.98 21.51
C VAL A 540 7.04 -3.67 20.52
N SER A 541 6.18 -2.92 19.85
CA SER A 541 5.34 -3.41 18.76
C SER A 541 5.99 -3.06 17.43
N GLU A 542 6.47 -4.07 16.71
CA GLU A 542 7.05 -3.93 15.37
C GLU A 542 6.14 -4.60 14.33
N ILE A 543 5.88 -3.92 13.21
CA ILE A 543 4.97 -4.42 12.18
C ILE A 543 5.70 -5.26 11.11
N GLU A 544 6.98 -4.98 10.86
CA GLU A 544 7.85 -5.68 9.92
C GLU A 544 8.78 -6.66 10.65
N PRO A 545 8.50 -7.97 10.62
CA PRO A 545 9.36 -8.96 11.27
C PRO A 545 10.83 -8.91 10.79
N ALA A 546 11.06 -8.58 9.51
CA ALA A 546 12.42 -8.51 8.98
C ALA A 546 13.29 -7.44 9.65
N VAL A 547 12.72 -6.36 10.22
CA VAL A 547 13.48 -5.33 10.97
C VAL A 547 14.13 -5.94 12.21
N LYS A 548 13.36 -6.71 12.99
CA LYS A 548 13.89 -7.44 14.15
C LYS A 548 14.97 -8.44 13.73
N ASP A 549 14.70 -9.21 12.66
CA ASP A 549 15.61 -10.26 12.21
C ASP A 549 16.96 -9.69 11.75
N VAL A 550 16.98 -8.56 11.02
CA VAL A 550 18.24 -7.94 10.57
C VAL A 550 19.00 -7.30 11.73
N LEU A 551 18.33 -6.67 12.71
CA LEU A 551 19.00 -6.07 13.87
C LEU A 551 19.64 -7.13 14.77
N LEU A 552 19.02 -8.32 14.90
CA LEU A 552 19.58 -9.45 15.63
C LEU A 552 20.60 -10.27 14.82
N SER A 553 20.78 -9.98 13.53
CA SER A 553 21.74 -10.66 12.67
C SER A 553 23.18 -10.18 12.88
N PRO A 554 24.20 -10.88 12.32
CA PRO A 554 25.58 -10.39 12.31
C PRO A 554 25.72 -8.99 11.69
N ALA A 555 24.93 -8.65 10.67
CA ALA A 555 24.94 -7.33 10.04
C ALA A 555 24.42 -6.25 10.99
N GLY A 556 23.36 -6.55 11.75
CA GLY A 556 22.84 -5.67 12.80
C GLY A 556 23.84 -5.46 13.92
N ARG A 557 24.50 -6.53 14.38
CA ARG A 557 25.60 -6.44 15.36
C ARG A 557 26.75 -5.56 14.88
N GLU A 558 27.04 -5.60 13.58
CA GLU A 558 28.09 -4.80 12.99
C GLU A 558 27.69 -3.32 12.88
N ALA A 559 26.55 -3.03 12.26
CA ALA A 559 26.13 -1.66 11.94
C ALA A 559 25.50 -0.92 13.11
N PHE A 560 24.82 -1.63 14.00
CA PHE A 560 24.03 -1.12 15.12
C PHE A 560 24.42 -1.86 16.43
N PRO A 561 25.68 -1.79 16.87
CA PRO A 561 26.18 -2.64 17.95
C PRO A 561 25.51 -2.36 19.30
N ILE A 562 25.18 -1.10 19.61
CA ILE A 562 24.52 -0.71 20.86
C ILE A 562 23.08 -1.21 20.85
N GLU A 563 22.36 -0.96 19.76
CA GLU A 563 20.97 -1.38 19.57
C GLU A 563 20.86 -2.90 19.59
N HIS A 564 21.71 -3.60 18.84
CA HIS A 564 21.82 -5.05 18.88
C HIS A 564 22.02 -5.57 20.31
N GLY A 565 22.91 -4.94 21.08
CA GLY A 565 23.16 -5.28 22.48
C GLY A 565 21.94 -5.08 23.38
N ALA A 566 21.21 -3.98 23.21
CA ALA A 566 20.00 -3.66 24.00
C ALA A 566 18.83 -4.63 23.73
N LEU A 567 18.79 -5.25 22.55
CA LEU A 567 17.79 -6.28 22.23
C LEU A 567 18.14 -7.67 22.82
N LEU A 568 19.25 -7.79 23.56
CA LEU A 568 19.74 -9.04 24.13
C LEU A 568 19.91 -8.93 25.66
N GLY A 569 19.72 -10.04 26.36
CA GLY A 569 19.97 -10.14 27.81
C GLY A 569 18.71 -10.10 28.67
N ARG A 570 18.90 -9.80 29.97
CA ARG A 570 17.84 -9.87 30.99
C ARG A 570 16.89 -8.68 30.98
N GLU A 571 17.39 -7.52 30.57
CA GLU A 571 16.62 -6.26 30.48
C GLU A 571 16.13 -6.01 29.05
N ALA A 572 16.29 -7.00 28.15
CA ALA A 572 15.84 -6.89 26.77
C ALA A 572 14.31 -6.69 26.70
N PRO A 573 13.83 -5.81 25.80
CA PRO A 573 12.42 -5.55 25.64
C PRO A 573 11.69 -6.77 25.07
N SER A 574 10.40 -6.87 25.37
CA SER A 574 9.50 -7.83 24.71
C SER A 574 9.09 -7.29 23.35
N ILE A 575 9.67 -7.83 22.27
CA ILE A 575 9.33 -7.44 20.90
C ILE A 575 8.18 -8.30 20.37
N VAL A 576 7.03 -7.67 20.13
CA VAL A 576 5.82 -8.27 19.58
C VAL A 576 5.68 -7.88 18.11
N ILE A 577 5.57 -8.87 17.22
CA ILE A 577 5.37 -8.62 15.78
C ILE A 577 3.88 -8.42 15.50
N GLN A 578 3.41 -7.18 15.58
CA GLN A 578 2.00 -6.83 15.43
C GLN A 578 1.79 -5.35 15.08
N ASP A 579 0.65 -5.05 14.45
CA ASP A 579 0.12 -3.69 14.34
C ASP A 579 -0.24 -3.15 15.73
N ALA A 580 0.42 -2.05 16.12
CA ALA A 580 0.28 -1.48 17.46
C ALA A 580 -1.13 -0.96 17.75
N ARG A 581 -1.84 -0.45 16.75
CA ARG A 581 -3.22 0.04 16.92
C ARG A 581 -4.16 -1.14 17.16
N ALA A 582 -3.95 -2.25 16.46
CA ALA A 582 -4.69 -3.49 16.71
C ALA A 582 -4.44 -4.02 18.13
N MET A 583 -3.20 -3.93 18.60
CA MET A 583 -2.80 -4.37 19.94
C MET A 583 -3.45 -3.48 21.01
N LEU A 584 -3.28 -2.16 20.91
CA LEU A 584 -3.86 -1.19 21.84
C LEU A 584 -5.40 -1.22 21.85
N ALA A 585 -6.05 -1.40 20.70
CA ALA A 585 -7.50 -1.49 20.66
C ALA A 585 -8.04 -2.68 21.48
N ARG A 586 -7.31 -3.80 21.51
CA ARG A 586 -7.74 -5.06 22.13
C ARG A 586 -7.33 -5.22 23.58
N ASP A 587 -6.13 -4.77 23.92
CA ASP A 587 -5.61 -4.91 25.27
C ASP A 587 -6.13 -3.77 26.15
N SER A 588 -6.78 -4.10 27.27
CA SER A 588 -7.24 -3.12 28.25
C SER A 588 -6.12 -2.62 29.19
N ARG A 589 -4.90 -3.13 29.02
CA ARG A 589 -3.71 -2.69 29.78
C ARG A 589 -3.50 -1.18 29.64
N LEU A 590 -3.18 -0.57 30.77
CA LEU A 590 -2.74 0.83 30.84
C LEU A 590 -1.21 0.88 30.87
N TRP A 591 -0.65 1.92 30.29
CA TRP A 591 0.78 2.13 30.14
C TRP A 591 1.23 3.41 30.83
N ASP A 592 2.33 3.33 31.57
CA ASP A 592 2.97 4.47 32.26
C ASP A 592 3.74 5.36 31.26
N GLY A 593 4.17 4.79 30.13
CA GLY A 593 4.69 5.53 28.99
C GLY A 593 4.26 4.90 27.67
N ILE A 594 3.94 5.74 26.69
CA ILE A 594 3.73 5.32 25.30
C ILE A 594 4.63 6.16 24.40
N VAL A 595 5.58 5.52 23.71
CA VAL A 595 6.45 6.16 22.71
C VAL A 595 6.00 5.72 21.32
N ILE A 596 5.80 6.68 20.44
CA ILE A 596 5.30 6.46 19.09
C ILE A 596 6.40 6.93 18.14
N GLN A 597 7.09 5.96 17.53
CA GLN A 597 8.10 6.15 16.50
C GLN A 597 7.61 5.52 15.18
N PRO A 598 6.60 6.12 14.54
CA PRO A 598 6.06 5.57 13.31
C PRO A 598 6.86 6.09 12.10
N SER A 599 6.72 5.40 10.96
CA SER A 599 7.18 5.95 9.68
C SER A 599 6.39 7.21 9.30
N GLU A 600 6.78 7.86 8.20
CA GLU A 600 6.23 9.14 7.71
C GLU A 600 4.67 9.26 7.71
N PRO A 601 4.08 10.42 8.10
CA PRO A 601 2.63 10.59 8.32
C PRO A 601 1.77 10.61 7.05
N TRP A 602 2.37 10.64 5.85
CA TRP A 602 1.67 10.54 4.56
C TRP A 602 1.61 9.12 4.02
N LEU A 603 2.15 8.13 4.74
CA LEU A 603 2.11 6.74 4.30
C LEU A 603 0.76 6.10 4.66
N PRO A 604 0.12 5.34 3.76
CA PRO A 604 -1.21 4.76 3.99
C PRO A 604 -1.32 3.89 5.25
N TRP A 605 -0.22 3.26 5.67
CA TRP A 605 -0.17 2.42 6.87
C TRP A 605 0.21 3.18 8.15
N SER A 606 0.82 4.36 8.04
CA SER A 606 1.28 5.16 9.19
C SER A 606 0.34 6.33 9.52
N ALA A 607 -0.28 6.94 8.50
CA ALA A 607 -1.21 8.07 8.65
C ALA A 607 -2.29 7.87 9.73
N PRO A 608 -2.88 6.67 9.92
CA PRO A 608 -3.84 6.45 10.99
C PRO A 608 -3.29 6.68 12.41
N LEU A 609 -1.97 6.62 12.64
CA LEU A 609 -1.32 6.88 13.93
C LEU A 609 -1.25 8.38 14.27
N PHE A 610 -1.66 9.26 13.36
CA PHE A 610 -1.74 10.72 13.55
C PHE A 610 -3.19 11.24 13.55
N ALA A 611 -4.16 10.32 13.45
CA ALA A 611 -5.57 10.63 13.32
C ALA A 611 -6.27 10.76 14.70
N PRO A 612 -7.39 11.50 14.79
CA PRO A 612 -8.11 11.70 16.05
C PRO A 612 -8.55 10.42 16.76
N ASP A 613 -8.93 9.38 16.01
CA ASP A 613 -9.33 8.09 16.59
C ASP A 613 -8.18 7.44 17.36
N PHE A 614 -6.96 7.50 16.82
CA PHE A 614 -5.80 6.94 17.48
C PHE A 614 -5.41 7.74 18.72
N HIS A 615 -5.46 9.08 18.66
CA HIS A 615 -5.19 9.89 19.86
C HIS A 615 -6.20 9.61 20.99
N ARG A 616 -7.47 9.38 20.67
CA ARG A 616 -8.49 8.94 21.64
C ARG A 616 -8.18 7.54 22.19
N LEU A 617 -7.72 6.61 21.34
CA LEU A 617 -7.28 5.29 21.78
C LEU A 617 -6.10 5.38 22.75
N LEU A 618 -5.11 6.25 22.48
CA LEU A 618 -3.98 6.48 23.38
C LEU A 618 -4.46 6.93 24.77
N LYS A 619 -5.40 7.88 24.84
CA LYS A 619 -5.94 8.33 26.12
C LYS A 619 -6.60 7.21 26.92
N ARG A 620 -7.30 6.27 26.25
CA ARG A 620 -7.93 5.10 26.89
C ARG A 620 -6.93 4.04 27.36
N ARG A 621 -5.65 4.15 26.98
CA ARG A 621 -4.57 3.22 27.30
C ARG A 621 -3.46 3.84 28.13
N LEU A 622 -3.56 5.12 28.45
CA LEU A 622 -2.59 5.83 29.27
C LEU A 622 -2.95 5.66 30.76
N ALA A 623 -1.95 5.33 31.57
CA ALA A 623 -2.07 5.37 33.03
C ALA A 623 -2.27 6.81 33.53
N GLN A 624 -2.70 6.97 34.78
CA GLN A 624 -3.04 8.29 35.35
C GLN A 624 -1.89 9.30 35.29
N ASP A 625 -0.69 8.88 35.69
CA ASP A 625 0.52 9.71 35.67
C ASP A 625 1.36 9.49 34.41
N GLY A 626 0.77 8.85 33.39
CA GLY A 626 1.49 8.42 32.21
C GLY A 626 1.79 9.55 31.23
N VAL A 627 2.78 9.32 30.36
CA VAL A 627 3.12 10.24 29.27
C VAL A 627 3.05 9.56 27.90
N VAL A 628 2.59 10.31 26.91
CA VAL A 628 2.64 9.93 25.50
C VAL A 628 3.67 10.81 24.81
N VAL A 629 4.59 10.18 24.09
CA VAL A 629 5.66 10.82 23.32
C VAL A 629 5.49 10.41 21.86
N GLN A 630 5.26 11.37 20.96
CA GLN A 630 5.03 11.10 19.54
C GLN A 630 5.99 11.88 18.66
N TRP A 631 6.72 11.14 17.81
CA TRP A 631 7.55 11.69 16.76
C TRP A 631 6.72 12.23 15.59
N LEU A 632 7.11 13.38 15.04
CA LEU A 632 6.47 13.94 13.85
C LEU A 632 7.49 14.58 12.89
N GLN A 633 7.59 14.01 11.69
CA GLN A 633 8.46 14.49 10.62
C GLN A 633 7.82 15.67 9.87
N LEU A 634 8.50 16.82 9.84
CA LEU A 634 7.90 18.05 9.29
C LEU A 634 8.12 18.25 7.78
N TYR A 635 8.94 17.40 7.16
CA TYR A 635 9.46 17.60 5.80
C TYR A 635 8.39 17.79 4.73
N ARG A 636 7.18 17.23 4.91
CA ARG A 636 6.11 17.28 3.91
C ARG A 636 4.74 17.63 4.47
N ILE A 637 4.68 18.15 5.70
CA ILE A 637 3.43 18.61 6.31
C ILE A 637 3.35 20.13 6.29
N GLY A 638 2.22 20.65 5.83
CA GLY A 638 1.94 22.08 5.89
C GLY A 638 1.51 22.52 7.29
N ILE A 639 1.43 23.84 7.48
CA ILE A 639 0.95 24.45 8.74
C ILE A 639 -0.44 23.92 9.10
N ALA A 640 -1.33 23.78 8.12
CA ALA A 640 -2.71 23.39 8.38
C ALA A 640 -2.84 21.92 8.81
N GLU A 641 -2.02 21.03 8.26
CA GLU A 641 -1.97 19.63 8.66
C GLU A 641 -1.32 19.46 10.03
N PHE A 642 -0.18 20.13 10.28
CA PHE A 642 0.45 20.13 11.59
C PHE A 642 -0.47 20.70 12.68
N ALA A 643 -1.16 21.81 12.42
CA ALA A 643 -2.13 22.39 13.36
C ALA A 643 -3.29 21.43 13.66
N GLY A 644 -3.75 20.66 12.67
CA GLY A 644 -4.76 19.63 12.90
C GLY A 644 -4.24 18.48 13.77
N ILE A 645 -3.06 17.92 13.47
CA ILE A 645 -2.43 16.87 14.30
C ILE A 645 -2.28 17.36 15.74
N LEU A 646 -1.68 18.54 15.93
CA LEU A 646 -1.40 19.11 17.24
C LEU A 646 -2.68 19.41 18.03
N ALA A 647 -3.71 19.97 17.39
CA ALA A 647 -5.02 20.20 18.02
C ALA A 647 -5.68 18.89 18.43
N SER A 648 -5.62 17.86 17.58
CA SER A 648 -6.18 16.53 17.83
C SER A 648 -5.50 15.85 19.02
N PHE A 649 -4.16 15.90 19.04
CA PHE A 649 -3.33 15.32 20.09
C PHE A 649 -3.63 16.00 21.44
N ARG A 650 -3.67 17.33 21.46
CA ARG A 650 -4.00 18.14 22.63
C ARG A 650 -5.43 17.93 23.12
N GLU A 651 -6.42 17.83 22.23
CA GLU A 651 -7.82 17.58 22.60
C GLU A 651 -7.99 16.22 23.29
N ALA A 652 -7.32 15.18 22.77
CA ALA A 652 -7.46 13.82 23.31
C ALA A 652 -6.66 13.60 24.61
N LEU A 653 -5.42 14.13 24.69
CA LEU A 653 -4.47 13.79 25.74
C LEU A 653 -4.37 14.85 26.84
N GLY A 654 -4.74 16.10 26.56
CA GLY A 654 -4.61 17.23 27.48
C GLY A 654 -3.47 18.18 27.09
N PRO A 655 -2.90 18.93 28.05
CA PRO A 655 -1.79 19.85 27.80
C PRO A 655 -0.64 19.18 27.05
N VAL A 656 -0.09 19.88 26.04
CA VAL A 656 0.95 19.35 25.16
C VAL A 656 2.21 20.22 25.18
N GLN A 657 3.36 19.58 25.12
CA GLN A 657 4.66 20.20 24.92
C GLN A 657 5.22 19.81 23.56
N VAL A 658 5.92 20.75 22.92
CA VAL A 658 6.69 20.48 21.70
C VAL A 658 8.17 20.52 22.04
N TRP A 659 8.87 19.45 21.72
CA TRP A 659 10.31 19.32 21.84
C TRP A 659 10.92 19.33 20.44
N HIS A 660 12.01 20.07 20.26
CA HIS A 660 12.74 20.15 18.98
C HIS A 660 14.12 19.53 19.16
N PRO A 661 14.36 18.34 18.58
CA PRO A 661 15.69 17.77 18.57
C PRO A 661 16.67 18.69 17.82
N PRO A 662 17.88 18.94 18.36
CA PRO A 662 18.82 19.86 17.74
C PRO A 662 19.20 19.45 16.30
N GLY A 663 19.10 20.40 15.37
CA GLY A 663 19.56 20.21 13.99
C GLY A 663 18.63 19.38 13.09
N THR A 664 17.44 18.99 13.57
CA THR A 664 16.51 18.15 12.80
C THR A 664 15.33 18.94 12.22
N GLY A 665 14.71 18.40 11.16
CA GLY A 665 13.50 18.93 10.53
C GLY A 665 12.22 18.36 11.14
N GLU A 666 12.24 18.07 12.44
CA GLU A 666 11.26 17.22 13.12
C GLU A 666 10.90 17.78 14.48
N VAL A 667 9.79 17.32 15.04
CA VAL A 667 9.43 17.65 16.42
C VAL A 667 8.91 16.42 17.14
N ILE A 668 8.95 16.48 18.46
CA ILE A 668 8.39 15.46 19.34
C ILE A 668 7.29 16.11 20.19
N LEU A 669 6.09 15.53 20.12
CA LEU A 669 4.95 15.94 20.93
C LEU A 669 4.93 15.14 22.22
N VAL A 670 4.73 15.81 23.34
CA VAL A 670 4.64 15.17 24.67
C VAL A 670 3.36 15.63 25.35
N ALA A 671 2.51 14.70 25.76
CA ALA A 671 1.26 14.97 26.49
C ALA A 671 1.02 13.94 27.60
N GLY A 672 0.00 14.17 28.43
CA GLY A 672 -0.28 13.39 29.65
C GLY A 672 0.01 14.23 30.88
N GLU A 673 0.76 13.69 31.84
CA GLU A 673 1.20 14.38 33.06
C GLU A 673 2.73 14.62 33.09
N PRO A 674 3.30 15.39 32.14
CA PRO A 674 4.74 15.63 32.11
C PRO A 674 5.19 16.48 33.29
N ARG A 675 6.19 16.00 34.03
CA ARG A 675 6.85 16.71 35.14
C ARG A 675 8.01 17.52 34.56
N VAL A 676 7.75 18.79 34.31
CA VAL A 676 8.76 19.72 33.79
C VAL A 676 9.01 20.78 34.84
N GLU A 677 10.00 20.57 35.70
CA GLU A 677 10.78 21.62 36.39
C GLU A 677 11.78 21.05 37.41
N GLY A 678 13.01 21.58 37.38
CA GLY A 678 13.95 21.56 38.52
C GLY A 678 14.70 20.26 38.83
N GLN A 679 14.62 19.24 37.97
CA GLN A 679 15.41 18.01 38.15
C GLN A 679 16.70 18.07 37.34
N ASP A 680 17.83 17.77 37.98
CA ASP A 680 19.06 17.49 37.25
C ASP A 680 18.93 16.14 36.54
N PRO A 681 19.39 16.00 35.28
CA PRO A 681 19.36 14.73 34.59
C PRO A 681 20.16 13.71 35.39
N SER A 682 19.52 12.58 35.70
CA SER A 682 20.19 11.46 36.34
C SER A 682 21.39 11.03 35.51
N GLY A 683 22.35 10.34 36.14
CA GLY A 683 23.55 9.87 35.44
C GLY A 683 23.24 8.97 34.23
N SER A 684 22.12 8.23 34.21
CA SER A 684 21.71 7.45 33.05
C SER A 684 21.21 8.31 31.90
N LEU A 685 20.40 9.35 32.18
CA LEU A 685 19.89 10.28 31.17
C LEU A 685 21.03 11.05 30.49
N ALA A 686 21.97 11.55 31.28
CA ALA A 686 23.14 12.26 30.74
C ALA A 686 24.03 11.34 29.89
N ARG A 687 24.22 10.07 30.30
CA ARG A 687 24.98 9.08 29.51
C ARG A 687 24.29 8.74 28.19
N ALA A 688 22.97 8.54 28.21
CA ALA A 688 22.21 8.25 27.00
C ALA A 688 22.29 9.42 26.00
N TRP A 689 22.18 10.66 26.48
CA TRP A 689 22.29 11.85 25.62
C TRP A 689 23.69 12.05 25.02
N HIS A 690 24.76 11.69 25.75
CA HIS A 690 26.14 11.78 25.26
C HIS A 690 26.39 11.03 23.95
N ARG A 691 25.52 10.08 23.58
CA ARG A 691 25.56 9.36 22.30
C ARG A 691 25.40 10.28 21.08
N ILE A 692 24.78 11.45 21.25
CA ILE A 692 24.59 12.45 20.18
C ILE A 692 25.88 13.28 19.96
N GLY A 693 26.85 13.18 20.87
CA GLY A 693 28.11 13.91 20.85
C GLY A 693 28.15 15.09 21.82
N ASP A 694 29.36 15.48 22.23
CA ASP A 694 29.61 16.44 23.31
C ASP A 694 29.19 17.89 22.99
N SER A 695 28.91 18.20 21.73
CA SER A 695 28.54 19.54 21.27
C SER A 695 27.04 19.85 21.44
N ALA A 696 26.19 18.84 21.61
CA ALA A 696 24.75 18.99 21.72
C ALA A 696 24.31 19.05 23.19
N LEU A 697 23.86 20.22 23.66
CA LEU A 697 23.29 20.34 25.00
C LEU A 697 21.94 19.61 25.09
N LEU A 698 21.76 18.81 26.14
CA LEU A 698 20.48 18.18 26.46
C LEU A 698 19.43 19.27 26.72
N PRO A 699 18.32 19.31 25.96
CA PRO A 699 17.25 20.27 26.25
C PRO A 699 16.66 19.99 27.64
N THR A 700 16.69 21.00 28.50
CA THR A 700 16.17 20.93 29.87
C THR A 700 14.74 21.41 30.01
N ARG A 701 14.21 22.06 28.95
CA ARG A 701 12.85 22.59 28.87
C ARG A 701 12.26 22.30 27.48
N PRO A 702 10.93 22.18 27.36
CA PRO A 702 10.28 22.06 26.06
C PRO A 702 10.57 23.29 25.20
N TRP A 703 10.58 23.11 23.89
CA TRP A 703 10.73 24.20 22.93
C TRP A 703 9.51 25.10 22.90
N LEU A 704 8.31 24.51 23.01
CA LEU A 704 7.05 25.20 23.28
C LEU A 704 6.31 24.48 24.41
N ASP A 705 5.86 25.22 25.41
CA ASP A 705 4.93 24.73 26.44
C ASP A 705 3.47 24.77 25.92
N ASP A 706 2.52 24.27 26.72
CA ASP A 706 1.11 24.21 26.31
C ASP A 706 0.52 25.60 26.02
N VAL A 707 0.97 26.63 26.74
CA VAL A 707 0.51 28.01 26.54
C VAL A 707 0.97 28.54 25.19
N ALA A 708 2.24 28.34 24.85
CA ALA A 708 2.80 28.73 23.56
C ALA A 708 2.16 27.92 22.41
N VAL A 709 1.92 26.62 22.62
CA VAL A 709 1.20 25.77 21.67
C VAL A 709 -0.23 26.30 21.42
N ALA A 710 -0.98 26.63 22.48
CA ALA A 710 -2.33 27.15 22.36
C ALA A 710 -2.38 28.46 21.56
N ARG A 711 -1.40 29.35 21.79
CA ARG A 711 -1.27 30.61 21.03
C ARG A 711 -0.94 30.34 19.57
N TRP A 712 0.04 29.47 19.30
CA TRP A 712 0.42 29.12 17.94
C TRP A 712 -0.75 28.49 17.16
N LEU A 713 -1.51 27.58 17.79
CA LEU A 713 -2.72 26.99 17.21
C LEU A 713 -3.77 28.05 16.85
N ALA A 714 -3.97 29.05 17.71
CA ALA A 714 -4.88 30.16 17.43
C ALA A 714 -4.40 31.01 16.23
N GLN A 715 -3.09 31.27 16.13
CA GLN A 715 -2.49 32.01 15.01
C GLN A 715 -2.57 31.23 13.69
N ALA A 716 -2.42 29.91 13.75
CA ALA A 716 -2.52 29.02 12.59
C ALA A 716 -3.96 28.87 12.05
N GLY A 717 -4.96 29.51 12.70
CA GLY A 717 -6.36 29.46 12.30
C GLY A 717 -7.16 28.29 12.91
N GLY A 718 -6.60 27.60 13.91
CA GLY A 718 -7.17 26.42 14.55
C GLY A 718 -7.03 25.15 13.69
N GLY A 719 -6.99 23.99 14.36
CA GLY A 719 -6.94 22.69 13.68
C GLY A 719 -8.30 22.27 13.13
N ASP A 720 -8.41 22.04 11.81
CA ASP A 720 -9.63 21.50 11.18
C ASP A 720 -9.68 19.98 11.37
N LEU A 721 -10.12 19.55 12.56
CA LEU A 721 -10.18 18.13 12.94
C LEU A 721 -11.09 17.30 12.02
N LYS A 722 -12.16 17.91 11.49
CA LYS A 722 -13.12 17.22 10.60
C LYS A 722 -12.48 16.80 9.30
N ARG A 723 -11.53 17.58 8.77
CA ARG A 723 -10.79 17.27 7.55
C ARG A 723 -9.39 16.76 7.80
N LEU A 724 -8.94 16.65 9.05
CA LEU A 724 -7.57 16.24 9.36
C LEU A 724 -7.28 14.86 8.78
N GLN A 725 -8.14 13.88 9.08
CA GLN A 725 -7.99 12.53 8.55
C GLN A 725 -7.99 12.52 7.01
N GLU A 726 -8.92 13.26 6.38
CA GLU A 726 -8.96 13.40 4.93
C GLU A 726 -7.67 14.00 4.36
N ARG A 727 -7.09 15.00 5.04
CA ARG A 727 -5.86 15.65 4.60
C ARG A 727 -4.67 14.71 4.72
N LEU A 728 -4.50 14.06 5.87
CA LEU A 728 -3.39 13.13 6.12
C LEU A 728 -3.43 11.94 5.17
N GLU A 729 -4.62 11.38 4.97
CA GLU A 729 -4.76 10.11 4.25
C GLU A 729 -5.02 10.27 2.74
N HIS A 730 -5.43 11.46 2.26
CA HIS A 730 -5.76 11.68 0.84
C HIS A 730 -5.00 12.79 0.15
N ARG A 731 -4.69 13.89 0.85
CA ARG A 731 -4.06 15.06 0.23
C ARG A 731 -2.56 15.10 0.42
N LEU A 732 -2.09 14.78 1.63
CA LEU A 732 -0.69 14.72 1.98
C LEU A 732 0.13 13.77 1.08
N PRO A 733 -0.37 12.57 0.71
CA PRO A 733 0.34 11.68 -0.20
C PRO A 733 0.56 12.30 -1.59
N LEU A 734 -0.33 13.20 -2.04
CA LEU A 734 -0.19 13.90 -3.33
C LEU A 734 0.79 15.06 -3.27
N LEU A 735 0.83 15.77 -2.14
CA LEU A 735 1.74 16.89 -1.92
C LEU A 735 3.18 16.40 -1.72
N GLY A 736 3.34 15.23 -1.10
CA GLY A 736 4.64 14.65 -0.81
C GLY A 736 5.47 14.24 -2.02
N GLU A 737 4.90 14.18 -3.23
CA GLU A 737 5.65 13.90 -4.46
C GLU A 737 6.27 15.15 -5.10
N SER A 738 5.97 16.35 -4.58
CA SER A 738 6.54 17.61 -5.10
C SER A 738 8.05 17.73 -4.86
N GLY A 739 8.57 17.07 -3.82
CA GLY A 739 9.97 17.18 -3.40
C GLY A 739 10.29 18.47 -2.64
N VAL A 740 9.28 19.27 -2.29
CA VAL A 740 9.45 20.50 -1.50
C VAL A 740 9.52 20.13 -0.02
N ASP A 741 10.59 20.56 0.64
CA ASP A 741 10.73 20.46 2.09
C ASP A 741 9.97 21.61 2.78
N HIS A 742 8.95 21.26 3.55
CA HIS A 742 8.11 22.19 4.30
C HIS A 742 8.57 22.45 5.74
N SER A 743 9.53 21.66 6.24
CA SER A 743 9.99 21.71 7.64
C SER A 743 10.47 23.11 8.03
N ARG A 744 11.28 23.74 7.17
CA ARG A 744 11.88 25.06 7.44
C ARG A 744 10.84 26.15 7.73
N ASN A 745 9.80 26.26 6.91
CA ASN A 745 8.78 27.30 7.10
C ASN A 745 7.96 27.04 8.36
N LEU A 746 7.68 25.78 8.67
CA LEU A 746 6.94 25.40 9.86
C LEU A 746 7.77 25.64 11.14
N LEU A 747 9.04 25.24 11.15
CA LEU A 747 9.97 25.50 12.25
C LEU A 747 10.16 27.01 12.51
N LEU A 748 10.28 27.82 11.45
CA LEU A 748 10.33 29.28 11.59
C LEU A 748 9.06 29.85 12.23
N SER A 749 7.89 29.31 11.87
CA SER A 749 6.62 29.72 12.47
C SER A 749 6.52 29.34 13.96
N LEU A 750 7.02 28.16 14.34
CA LEU A 750 7.07 27.72 15.73
C LEU A 750 8.07 28.54 16.56
N GLU A 751 9.23 28.85 15.98
CA GLU A 751 10.24 29.69 16.62
C GLU A 751 9.73 31.12 16.86
N ALA A 752 9.01 31.70 15.91
CA ALA A 752 8.34 32.99 16.11
C ALA A 752 7.33 32.96 17.27
N ALA A 753 6.58 31.87 17.43
CA ALA A 753 5.68 31.71 18.57
C ALA A 753 6.45 31.60 19.90
N ARG A 754 7.58 30.87 19.93
CA ARG A 754 8.46 30.77 21.10
C ARG A 754 8.97 32.14 21.54
N GLN A 755 9.52 32.92 20.60
CA GLN A 755 10.06 34.26 20.89
C GLN A 755 8.97 35.20 21.43
N SER A 756 7.77 35.17 20.83
CA SER A 756 6.63 35.97 21.33
C SER A 756 6.17 35.60 22.74
N ALA A 757 6.41 34.35 23.17
CA ALA A 757 6.09 33.89 24.51
C ALA A 757 7.13 34.37 25.55
N GLU A 758 8.39 34.49 25.15
CA GLU A 758 9.50 34.98 26.00
C GLU A 758 9.47 36.51 26.21
N GLU A 759 8.93 37.29 25.25
CA GLU A 759 8.88 38.77 25.30
C GLU A 759 7.79 39.37 26.20
N LEU A 760 6.81 38.57 26.65
CA LEU A 760 5.73 39.03 27.52
C LEU A 760 6.01 38.62 28.97
N PRO A 761 6.28 39.57 29.90
CA PRO A 761 6.44 39.20 31.31
C PRO A 761 5.13 38.60 31.81
N SER A 762 5.25 37.52 32.57
CA SER A 762 4.13 36.89 33.28
C SER A 762 3.33 37.95 34.05
N LYS A 763 2.08 38.14 33.65
CA LYS A 763 1.11 38.94 34.38
C LYS A 763 0.15 38.02 35.12
#